data_AF-A0A0C1H2U2-F1
#
_entry.id   AF-A0A0C1H2U2-F1
#
_cell.length_a   1.000
_cell.length_b   1.000
_cell.length_c   1.000
_cell.angle_alpha   90.00
_cell.angle_beta   90.00
_cell.angle_gamma   90.00
#
_symmetry.space_group_name_H-M   'P 1'
#
loop_
_entity.id
_entity.type
_entity.pdbx_description
1 polymer ?
#
loop_
_entity_poly.entity_id
_entity_poly.type
_entity_poly.pdbx_seq_one_letter_code
_entity_poly.pdbx_strand_id
1 'polypeptide(L)'
;MMLQFESVVATGSAALDSGIGDTALKTFNSETYLYSITGFGGGIVSWRLVEGAPPQVVDQQHYNVTISGQVGRSGVPITLGTQDHLILDVDAATGLVSYDLSDTGQIGELQETDTLVASGDISAAAQISDNFLTLAHSDLGQIATYNVGADGALTVAGTASARADVLRSTQSGSEQFLIAADTINSSITTFGFDQDTGAILEISNNTAIQTLGISAPTAIEVAEAFGQSWVVVAGAGSNSLSVMKLSSDGRLIPTDHVLDSLHTRFESVQDLAVLEVEGRVFVAAGGGDDGITLFTMTPGGQLIYLDSFADTQASGLQNVESLSMARVGDELQILAASQQDAGLTQLSVSLADLGVVQQGFGAINGTVGDDMLQGGILTSTLSGGAGDDILITGSAATILTGGTGDDIFFIRHGSDHTTITDFERAADRLDLSDFWLLRSPAQLDFTTTADGAVIQYQGQSLSLVAADGAALTSADVFGAGFDGPDHVPVIISNGPDSNASPGILGTISVDSNAANPALAGAEVRFTPEGGGTITAQANAQGEFELGIPDGTFVGELEIVKSYSTASNEISALDALQVLRMAIGLDPTFGPPAPENLIAADINRDGTVSALDALIVLQNAVGETLQHAAEWIFLDGDADLSDITRTSVAYETGTPVTVVDGDFATDMTSILLGNIEAV
;
A
#
# COMPACT_ATOMS: atom_id res chain seq x y z
N MET A 1 -21.85 -7.77 4.28
CA MET A 1 -21.77 -6.27 4.14
C MET A 1 -22.07 -5.79 2.70
N MET A 2 -23.16 -5.04 2.47
CA MET A 2 -23.56 -4.52 1.13
C MET A 2 -23.90 -3.02 1.17
N LEU A 3 -23.71 -2.33 0.04
CA LEU A 3 -24.08 -0.92 -0.14
C LEU A 3 -25.61 -0.78 -0.30
N GLN A 4 -26.22 0.09 0.51
CA GLN A 4 -27.64 0.40 0.43
C GLN A 4 -27.86 1.85 0.00
N PHE A 5 -28.70 2.07 -1.00
CA PHE A 5 -29.10 3.41 -1.39
C PHE A 5 -30.20 3.94 -0.48
N GLU A 6 -29.93 5.06 0.18
CA GLU A 6 -30.86 5.69 1.13
C GLU A 6 -31.64 6.82 0.47
N SER A 7 -30.92 7.81 -0.08
CA SER A 7 -31.55 9.02 -0.61
C SER A 7 -30.61 9.85 -1.48
N VAL A 8 -31.18 10.82 -2.20
CA VAL A 8 -30.43 11.97 -2.74
C VAL A 8 -30.92 13.20 -1.98
N VAL A 9 -30.00 13.92 -1.33
CA VAL A 9 -30.29 15.14 -0.58
C VAL A 9 -29.88 16.39 -1.33
N ALA A 10 -30.69 17.43 -1.24
CA ALA A 10 -30.48 18.70 -1.92
C ALA A 10 -31.14 19.84 -1.13
N THR A 11 -30.60 21.05 -1.28
CA THR A 11 -31.12 22.27 -0.64
C THR A 11 -32.34 22.84 -1.36
N GLY A 12 -32.54 22.46 -2.63
CA GLY A 12 -33.51 23.07 -3.55
C GLY A 12 -32.98 24.31 -4.26
N SER A 13 -31.71 24.65 -4.07
CA SER A 13 -31.01 25.74 -4.75
C SER A 13 -30.04 25.16 -5.78
N ALA A 14 -30.34 25.35 -7.06
CA ALA A 14 -29.48 24.85 -8.14
C ALA A 14 -28.02 25.34 -8.06
N ALA A 15 -27.78 26.51 -7.47
CA ALA A 15 -26.43 27.04 -7.26
C ALA A 15 -25.64 26.34 -6.14
N LEU A 16 -26.31 25.60 -5.26
CA LEU A 16 -25.70 24.85 -4.15
C LEU A 16 -25.79 23.34 -4.37
N ASP A 17 -26.71 22.89 -5.22
CA ASP A 17 -26.97 21.48 -5.46
C ASP A 17 -26.26 20.96 -6.72
N SER A 18 -25.93 21.81 -7.69
CA SER A 18 -25.26 21.40 -8.93
C SER A 18 -23.82 21.88 -8.98
N GLY A 19 -22.92 21.04 -9.49
CA GLY A 19 -21.49 21.37 -9.57
C GLY A 19 -20.79 21.39 -8.21
N ILE A 20 -21.28 20.57 -7.27
CA ILE A 20 -20.56 20.25 -6.03
C ILE A 20 -19.24 19.62 -6.48
N GLY A 21 -18.13 20.26 -6.13
CA GLY A 21 -16.80 19.87 -6.58
C GLY A 21 -15.97 19.17 -5.52
N ASP A 22 -16.35 19.34 -4.26
CA ASP A 22 -15.66 18.73 -3.13
C ASP A 22 -16.63 18.61 -1.96
N THR A 23 -16.33 17.64 -1.10
CA THR A 23 -17.04 17.39 0.14
C THR A 23 -16.04 17.16 1.26
N ALA A 24 -16.26 17.82 2.39
CA ALA A 24 -15.35 17.77 3.52
C ALA A 24 -16.07 17.40 4.81
N LEU A 25 -15.49 16.48 5.58
CA LEU A 25 -16.00 16.06 6.87
C LEU A 25 -15.29 16.80 8.01
N LYS A 26 -16.06 17.17 9.04
CA LYS A 26 -15.52 17.62 10.33
C LYS A 26 -16.44 17.17 11.46
N THR A 27 -15.85 16.58 12.49
CA THR A 27 -16.58 16.14 13.68
C THR A 27 -16.41 17.16 14.80
N PHE A 28 -17.52 17.66 15.33
CA PHE A 28 -17.58 18.55 16.48
C PHE A 28 -18.44 17.92 17.57
N ASN A 29 -17.95 17.87 18.81
CA ASN A 29 -18.72 17.37 19.95
C ASN A 29 -19.36 15.98 19.70
N SER A 30 -18.66 15.09 19.01
CA SER A 30 -19.14 13.75 18.57
C SER A 30 -20.25 13.74 17.51
N GLU A 31 -20.61 14.88 16.95
CA GLU A 31 -21.50 15.00 15.79
C GLU A 31 -20.66 15.25 14.53
N THR A 32 -20.92 14.50 13.47
CA THR A 32 -20.21 14.65 12.20
C THR A 32 -21.01 15.54 11.25
N TYR A 33 -20.33 16.54 10.71
CA TYR A 33 -20.86 17.46 9.72
C TYR A 33 -20.12 17.27 8.40
N LEU A 34 -20.88 17.27 7.31
CA LEU A 34 -20.38 17.31 5.95
C LEU A 34 -20.56 18.72 5.39
N TYR A 35 -19.54 19.26 4.76
CA TYR A 35 -19.59 20.51 4.03
C TYR A 35 -19.50 20.21 2.54
N SER A 36 -20.53 20.56 1.77
CA SER A 36 -20.48 20.46 0.31
C SER A 36 -20.11 21.80 -0.30
N ILE A 37 -19.09 21.81 -1.15
CA ILE A 37 -18.53 23.01 -1.77
C ILE A 37 -18.86 23.01 -3.26
N THR A 38 -19.50 24.07 -3.74
CA THR A 38 -19.74 24.29 -5.17
C THR A 38 -18.77 25.33 -5.72
N GLY A 39 -18.58 25.36 -7.04
CA GLY A 39 -17.66 26.32 -7.67
C GLY A 39 -18.28 27.69 -7.96
N PHE A 40 -17.85 28.28 -9.08
CA PHE A 40 -18.27 29.59 -9.58
C PHE A 40 -19.77 29.89 -9.37
N GLY A 41 -20.06 30.99 -8.67
CA GLY A 41 -21.41 31.49 -8.42
C GLY A 41 -22.22 30.69 -7.39
N GLY A 42 -21.60 29.70 -6.75
CA GLY A 42 -22.22 28.80 -5.78
C GLY A 42 -22.09 29.25 -4.33
N GLY A 43 -21.72 28.31 -3.48
CA GLY A 43 -21.62 28.44 -2.03
C GLY A 43 -21.28 27.14 -1.32
N ILE A 44 -21.42 27.17 0.00
CA ILE A 44 -21.17 26.06 0.93
C ILE A 44 -22.48 25.68 1.60
N VAL A 45 -22.70 24.39 1.79
CA VAL A 45 -23.81 23.85 2.60
C VAL A 45 -23.24 22.96 3.68
N SER A 46 -23.71 23.16 4.92
CA SER A 46 -23.39 22.31 6.06
C SER A 46 -24.53 21.33 6.31
N TRP A 47 -24.20 20.05 6.38
CA TRP A 47 -25.11 18.95 6.60
C TRP A 47 -24.73 18.22 7.88
N ARG A 48 -25.65 18.06 8.82
CA ARG A 48 -25.46 17.15 9.95
C ARG A 48 -25.80 15.73 9.50
N LEU A 49 -24.87 14.80 9.69
CA LEU A 49 -25.13 13.39 9.43
C LEU A 49 -25.93 12.79 10.60
N VAL A 50 -26.89 11.93 10.28
CA VAL A 50 -27.81 11.35 11.27
C VAL A 50 -28.01 9.88 10.93
N GLU A 51 -27.87 9.01 11.94
CA GLU A 51 -28.08 7.56 11.80
C GLU A 51 -29.52 7.26 11.35
N GLY A 52 -29.65 6.39 10.35
CA GLY A 52 -30.95 5.94 9.82
C GLY A 52 -31.79 7.04 9.19
N ALA A 53 -31.19 8.18 8.82
CA ALA A 53 -31.89 9.30 8.21
C ALA A 53 -31.03 10.04 7.17
N PRO A 54 -31.68 10.75 6.23
CA PRO A 54 -30.97 11.64 5.30
C PRO A 54 -30.22 12.76 6.05
N PRO A 55 -29.05 13.20 5.54
CA PRO A 55 -28.34 14.35 6.06
C PRO A 55 -29.23 15.58 6.20
N GLN A 56 -29.10 16.30 7.32
CA GLN A 56 -29.94 17.46 7.63
C GLN A 56 -29.20 18.75 7.37
N VAL A 57 -29.74 19.63 6.53
CA VAL A 57 -29.17 20.98 6.32
C VAL A 57 -29.16 21.73 7.65
N VAL A 58 -27.98 22.14 8.08
CA VAL A 58 -27.74 22.98 9.26
C VAL A 58 -27.68 24.45 8.85
N ASP A 59 -26.90 24.72 7.80
CA ASP A 59 -26.66 26.07 7.31
C ASP A 59 -26.27 26.05 5.83
N GLN A 60 -26.45 27.20 5.16
CA GLN A 60 -26.08 27.39 3.76
C GLN A 60 -25.65 28.83 3.52
N GLN A 61 -24.55 28.99 2.79
CA GLN A 61 -23.97 30.31 2.51
C GLN A 61 -23.55 30.42 1.06
N HIS A 62 -24.13 31.39 0.35
CA HIS A 62 -23.65 31.76 -0.97
C HIS A 62 -22.35 32.57 -0.87
N TYR A 63 -21.46 32.38 -1.83
CA TYR A 63 -20.24 33.16 -1.88
C TYR A 63 -20.53 34.66 -1.98
N ASN A 64 -19.74 35.45 -1.25
CA ASN A 64 -19.75 36.89 -1.37
C ASN A 64 -19.45 37.29 -2.83
N VAL A 65 -20.11 38.35 -3.33
CA VAL A 65 -19.90 38.88 -4.69
C VAL A 65 -18.43 39.20 -5.01
N THR A 66 -17.61 39.45 -3.98
CA THR A 66 -16.17 39.69 -4.14
C THR A 66 -15.39 38.46 -4.58
N ILE A 67 -15.78 37.26 -4.12
CA ILE A 67 -15.08 36.00 -4.41
C ILE A 67 -15.89 35.06 -5.32
N SER A 68 -17.20 35.31 -5.51
CA SER A 68 -18.12 34.37 -6.16
C SER A 68 -17.70 33.95 -7.57
N GLY A 69 -16.88 34.75 -8.26
CA GLY A 69 -16.36 34.45 -9.59
C GLY A 69 -14.94 33.87 -9.62
N GLN A 70 -14.39 33.54 -8.45
CA GLN A 70 -12.98 33.20 -8.24
C GLN A 70 -12.80 31.96 -7.37
N VAL A 71 -13.85 31.47 -6.70
CA VAL A 71 -13.76 30.23 -5.92
C VAL A 71 -13.61 29.05 -6.87
N GLY A 72 -12.58 28.26 -6.63
CA GLY A 72 -12.38 26.93 -7.21
C GLY A 72 -13.43 25.95 -6.70
N ARG A 73 -13.07 24.68 -6.60
CA ARG A 73 -14.03 23.62 -6.26
C ARG A 73 -13.67 22.84 -5.00
N SER A 74 -12.49 23.08 -4.42
CA SER A 74 -12.03 22.39 -3.21
C SER A 74 -12.32 23.18 -1.93
N GLY A 75 -12.54 22.45 -0.84
CA GLY A 75 -12.63 22.99 0.51
C GLY A 75 -12.01 22.08 1.55
N VAL A 76 -11.09 22.59 2.35
CA VAL A 76 -10.39 21.79 3.37
C VAL A 76 -10.67 22.35 4.78
N PRO A 77 -11.16 21.54 5.73
CA PRO A 77 -11.34 21.98 7.09
C PRO A 77 -10.00 21.97 7.83
N ILE A 78 -9.62 23.09 8.44
CA ILE A 78 -8.38 23.25 9.20
C ILE A 78 -8.64 24.00 10.50
N THR A 79 -7.69 23.95 11.42
CA THR A 79 -7.72 24.76 12.64
C THR A 79 -6.64 25.86 12.55
N LEU A 80 -7.05 27.13 12.69
CA LEU A 80 -6.14 28.28 12.80
C LEU A 80 -6.25 28.88 14.20
N GLY A 81 -5.16 28.84 14.96
CA GLY A 81 -5.17 29.25 16.36
C GLY A 81 -6.10 28.36 17.19
N THR A 82 -7.26 28.89 17.59
CA THR A 82 -8.27 28.13 18.36
C THR A 82 -9.60 27.97 17.62
N GLN A 83 -9.63 28.33 16.34
CA GLN A 83 -10.85 28.40 15.55
C GLN A 83 -10.73 27.45 14.36
N ASP A 84 -11.80 26.72 14.08
CA ASP A 84 -11.88 25.88 12.90
C ASP A 84 -12.38 26.71 11.71
N HIS A 85 -11.82 26.43 10.54
CA HIS A 85 -12.08 27.13 9.29
C HIS A 85 -12.28 26.12 8.17
N LEU A 86 -13.14 26.45 7.21
CA LEU A 86 -13.16 25.80 5.91
C LEU A 86 -12.42 26.72 4.95
N ILE A 87 -11.21 26.33 4.56
CA ILE A 87 -10.43 27.08 3.59
C ILE A 87 -10.90 26.75 2.18
N LEU A 88 -10.89 27.76 1.33
CA LEU A 88 -11.32 27.67 -0.05
C LEU A 88 -10.16 27.96 -0.98
N ASP A 89 -10.16 27.28 -2.10
CA ASP A 89 -9.36 27.64 -3.25
C ASP A 89 -9.94 28.89 -3.93
N VAL A 90 -9.16 29.98 -4.03
CA VAL A 90 -9.59 31.28 -4.58
C VAL A 90 -8.46 31.92 -5.42
N ASP A 91 -8.58 31.85 -6.75
CA ASP A 91 -7.53 32.20 -7.74
C ASP A 91 -6.81 33.55 -7.52
N ALA A 92 -7.53 34.58 -7.03
CA ALA A 92 -7.02 35.94 -6.94
C ALA A 92 -6.69 36.38 -5.51
N ALA A 93 -6.83 35.47 -4.54
CA ALA A 93 -6.54 35.77 -3.15
C ALA A 93 -5.05 35.98 -2.93
N THR A 94 -4.72 36.83 -1.96
CA THR A 94 -3.32 37.02 -1.55
C THR A 94 -3.03 36.38 -0.19
N GLY A 95 -4.07 36.23 0.64
CA GLY A 95 -4.07 35.41 1.85
C GLY A 95 -4.86 34.12 1.65
N LEU A 96 -5.04 33.38 2.74
CA LEU A 96 -5.89 32.19 2.80
C LEU A 96 -7.34 32.63 3.02
N VAL A 97 -8.22 32.35 2.07
CA VAL A 97 -9.65 32.67 2.15
C VAL A 97 -10.39 31.51 2.82
N SER A 98 -11.20 31.81 3.84
CA SER A 98 -11.92 30.78 4.58
C SER A 98 -13.22 31.27 5.18
N TYR A 99 -14.08 30.33 5.57
CA TYR A 99 -15.21 30.59 6.44
C TYR A 99 -14.97 29.98 7.81
N ASP A 100 -15.34 30.72 8.85
CA ASP A 100 -15.34 30.20 10.22
C ASP A 100 -16.32 29.03 10.35
N LEU A 101 -15.90 27.95 11.03
CA LEU A 101 -16.76 26.83 11.37
C LEU A 101 -17.06 26.85 12.87
N SER A 102 -18.34 26.82 13.21
CA SER A 102 -18.76 26.65 14.61
C SER A 102 -18.84 25.17 14.99
N ASP A 103 -18.76 24.90 16.29
CA ASP A 103 -18.95 23.56 16.86
C ASP A 103 -20.38 23.01 16.76
N THR A 104 -21.30 23.81 16.20
CA THR A 104 -22.68 23.43 15.86
C THR A 104 -22.89 23.23 14.36
N GLY A 105 -21.81 23.27 13.56
CA GLY A 105 -21.84 23.13 12.11
C GLY A 105 -22.32 24.36 11.34
N GLN A 106 -22.59 25.49 12.00
CA GLN A 106 -22.92 26.76 11.32
C GLN A 106 -21.69 27.33 10.62
N ILE A 107 -21.93 27.99 9.48
CA ILE A 107 -20.91 28.63 8.65
C ILE A 107 -20.91 30.12 9.01
N GLY A 108 -19.75 30.62 9.42
CA GLY A 108 -19.58 31.97 9.94
C GLY A 108 -19.27 33.02 8.88
N GLU A 109 -18.47 34.01 9.28
CA GLU A 109 -18.09 35.10 8.39
C GLU A 109 -16.93 34.70 7.48
N LEU A 110 -16.87 35.32 6.30
CA LEU A 110 -15.75 35.21 5.39
C LEU A 110 -14.52 35.91 5.98
N GLN A 111 -13.41 35.19 6.06
CA GLN A 111 -12.11 35.69 6.51
C GLN A 111 -11.08 35.55 5.38
N GLU A 112 -10.11 36.46 5.35
CA GLU A 112 -8.87 36.31 4.58
C GLU A 112 -7.71 36.65 5.53
N THR A 113 -6.68 35.80 5.56
CA THR A 113 -5.47 36.08 6.34
C THR A 113 -4.67 37.24 5.75
N ASP A 114 -3.62 37.67 6.45
CA ASP A 114 -2.59 38.51 5.83
C ASP A 114 -2.00 37.81 4.59
N THR A 115 -1.43 38.60 3.68
CA THR A 115 -0.81 38.10 2.45
C THR A 115 0.25 37.05 2.76
N LEU A 116 0.12 35.87 2.16
CA LEU A 116 1.07 34.79 2.32
C LEU A 116 2.36 35.08 1.55
N VAL A 117 3.49 34.79 2.20
CA VAL A 117 4.78 34.70 1.49
C VAL A 117 4.72 33.41 0.68
N ALA A 118 4.95 33.51 -0.64
CA ALA A 118 4.55 32.53 -1.66
C ALA A 118 3.06 32.64 -2.08
N SER A 119 2.56 33.86 -2.31
CA SER A 119 1.20 34.10 -2.81
C SER A 119 0.98 33.54 -4.22
N GLY A 120 -0.13 32.84 -4.42
CA GLY A 120 -0.60 32.26 -5.66
C GLY A 120 -1.80 31.36 -5.37
N ASP A 121 -2.34 30.77 -6.43
CA ASP A 121 -3.42 29.79 -6.36
C ASP A 121 -3.07 28.57 -5.47
N ILE A 122 -4.01 28.10 -4.64
CA ILE A 122 -3.80 27.03 -3.65
C ILE A 122 -4.47 25.76 -4.15
N SER A 123 -3.68 24.82 -4.67
CA SER A 123 -4.21 23.57 -5.22
C SER A 123 -4.47 22.51 -4.17
N ALA A 124 -3.81 22.55 -3.02
CA ALA A 124 -3.99 21.58 -1.94
C ALA A 124 -3.55 22.12 -0.58
N ALA A 125 -4.11 21.57 0.48
CA ALA A 125 -3.75 21.88 1.85
C ALA A 125 -3.79 20.63 2.74
N ALA A 126 -2.90 20.57 3.72
CA ALA A 126 -2.92 19.55 4.76
C ALA A 126 -2.48 20.14 6.10
N GLN A 127 -3.19 19.79 7.17
CA GLN A 127 -2.79 20.11 8.53
C GLN A 127 -1.94 18.97 9.09
N ILE A 128 -0.66 19.23 9.36
CA ILE A 128 0.27 18.22 9.91
C ILE A 128 0.15 18.17 11.44
N SER A 129 -0.10 19.32 12.06
CA SER A 129 -0.42 19.44 13.48
C SER A 129 -1.19 20.74 13.74
N ASP A 130 -1.68 20.95 14.96
CA ASP A 130 -2.32 22.21 15.36
C ASP A 130 -1.45 23.46 15.09
N ASN A 131 -0.12 23.29 15.08
CA ASN A 131 0.83 24.37 14.91
C ASN A 131 1.34 24.52 13.47
N PHE A 132 1.06 23.57 12.57
CA PHE A 132 1.64 23.55 11.24
C PHE A 132 0.60 23.24 10.15
N LEU A 133 0.50 24.17 9.21
CA LEU A 133 -0.31 24.06 8.01
C LEU A 133 0.60 24.01 6.79
N THR A 134 0.38 23.05 5.89
CA THR A 134 1.10 22.96 4.63
C THR A 134 0.18 23.25 3.47
N LEU A 135 0.62 24.10 2.56
CA LEU A 135 -0.11 24.53 1.37
C LEU A 135 0.72 24.25 0.11
N ALA A 136 0.06 23.76 -0.94
CA ALA A 136 0.62 23.66 -2.27
C ALA A 136 0.21 24.89 -3.09
N HIS A 137 1.21 25.61 -3.59
CA HIS A 137 1.03 26.81 -4.40
C HIS A 137 1.26 26.46 -5.88
N SER A 138 0.17 26.31 -6.62
CA SER A 138 0.16 25.76 -7.99
C SER A 138 0.97 26.64 -8.96
N ASP A 139 0.79 27.96 -8.87
CA ASP A 139 1.47 28.98 -9.70
C ASP A 139 2.99 29.05 -9.48
N LEU A 140 3.42 28.72 -8.27
CA LEU A 140 4.83 28.80 -7.87
C LEU A 140 5.57 27.48 -8.04
N GLY A 141 4.83 26.37 -8.17
CA GLY A 141 5.39 25.03 -8.10
C GLY A 141 6.13 24.80 -6.79
N GLN A 142 5.51 25.24 -5.68
CA GLN A 142 6.08 25.13 -4.35
C GLN A 142 5.08 24.56 -3.36
N ILE A 143 5.57 23.73 -2.44
CA ILE A 143 4.87 23.36 -1.22
C ILE A 143 5.50 24.17 -0.08
N ALA A 144 4.69 24.88 0.69
CA ALA A 144 5.14 25.70 1.80
C ALA A 144 4.45 25.26 3.10
N THR A 145 5.24 25.12 4.16
CA THR A 145 4.74 24.89 5.52
C THR A 145 4.75 26.20 6.28
N TYR A 146 3.69 26.47 7.01
CA TYR A 146 3.48 27.66 7.83
C TYR A 146 3.32 27.25 9.30
N ASN A 147 4.03 27.97 10.18
CA ASN A 147 3.69 28.01 11.60
C ASN A 147 2.36 28.76 11.78
N VAL A 148 1.44 28.15 12.51
CA VAL A 148 0.15 28.71 12.88
C VAL A 148 0.29 29.40 14.25
N GLY A 149 0.21 30.73 14.26
CA GLY A 149 0.20 31.52 15.48
C GLY A 149 -1.08 31.32 16.30
N ALA A 150 -1.03 31.64 17.59
CA ALA A 150 -2.20 31.54 18.47
C ALA A 150 -3.36 32.47 18.07
N ASP A 151 -3.06 33.51 17.29
CA ASP A 151 -4.00 34.45 16.68
C ASP A 151 -4.41 34.05 15.25
N GLY A 152 -3.98 32.87 14.77
CA GLY A 152 -4.20 32.38 13.41
C GLY A 152 -3.24 32.95 12.38
N ALA A 153 -2.26 33.79 12.78
CA ALA A 153 -1.29 34.35 11.84
C ALA A 153 -0.36 33.26 11.28
N LEU A 154 -0.17 33.25 9.96
CA LEU A 154 0.65 32.28 9.27
C LEU A 154 2.04 32.84 8.98
N THR A 155 3.08 32.10 9.39
CA THR A 155 4.48 32.47 9.09
C THR A 155 5.24 31.30 8.49
N VAL A 156 5.92 31.52 7.36
CA VAL A 156 6.62 30.44 6.64
C VAL A 156 7.66 29.79 7.55
N ALA A 157 7.56 28.47 7.65
CA ALA A 157 8.46 27.58 8.38
C ALA A 157 9.46 26.91 7.43
N GLY A 158 8.96 26.40 6.30
CA GLY A 158 9.76 25.70 5.30
C GLY A 158 9.13 25.73 3.91
N THR A 159 9.92 25.46 2.88
CA THR A 159 9.44 25.39 1.48
C THR A 159 10.18 24.31 0.72
N ALA A 160 9.48 23.58 -0.15
CA ALA A 160 10.04 22.65 -1.12
C ALA A 160 9.59 23.01 -2.55
N SER A 161 10.45 22.81 -3.54
CA SER A 161 10.11 22.99 -4.95
C SER A 161 9.41 21.75 -5.49
N ALA A 162 8.09 21.69 -5.30
CA ALA A 162 7.23 20.60 -5.72
C ALA A 162 5.83 21.12 -6.05
N ARG A 163 5.13 20.40 -6.92
CA ARG A 163 3.71 20.62 -7.21
C ARG A 163 2.90 19.53 -6.51
N ALA A 164 1.71 19.88 -6.06
CA ALA A 164 0.77 18.92 -5.52
C ALA A 164 -0.65 19.40 -5.77
N ASP A 165 -1.49 18.50 -6.28
CA ASP A 165 -2.93 18.68 -6.41
C ASP A 165 -3.66 18.01 -5.23
N VAL A 166 -2.99 17.10 -4.52
CA VAL A 166 -3.47 16.51 -3.26
C VAL A 166 -2.34 16.48 -2.24
N LEU A 167 -2.65 16.85 -1.00
CA LEU A 167 -1.78 16.72 0.16
C LEU A 167 -2.48 15.92 1.26
N ARG A 168 -1.75 14.99 1.89
CA ARG A 168 -2.18 14.28 3.09
C ARG A 168 -1.03 14.16 4.09
N SER A 169 -1.32 14.42 5.35
CA SER A 169 -0.40 14.17 6.46
C SER A 169 -0.63 12.78 7.03
N THR A 170 0.44 12.15 7.51
CA THR A 170 0.41 10.87 8.22
C THR A 170 1.66 10.73 9.08
N GLN A 171 1.78 9.64 9.82
CA GLN A 171 2.91 9.34 10.68
C GLN A 171 3.35 7.89 10.53
N SER A 172 4.60 7.60 10.88
CA SER A 172 5.08 6.23 11.10
C SER A 172 5.87 6.22 12.40
N GLY A 173 5.36 5.51 13.41
CA GLY A 173 5.85 5.67 14.78
C GLY A 173 5.65 7.11 15.29
N SER A 174 6.73 7.79 15.67
CA SER A 174 6.68 9.20 16.10
C SER A 174 7.01 10.21 15.01
N GLU A 175 7.47 9.74 13.85
CA GLU A 175 7.88 10.60 12.74
C GLU A 175 6.65 10.98 11.90
N GLN A 176 6.60 12.24 11.45
CA GLN A 176 5.51 12.76 10.63
C GLN A 176 5.95 12.91 9.18
N PHE A 177 5.03 12.64 8.28
CA PHE A 177 5.24 12.67 6.84
C PHE A 177 4.11 13.40 6.13
N LEU A 178 4.45 13.99 4.99
CA LEU A 178 3.50 14.58 4.07
C LEU A 178 3.58 13.80 2.75
N ILE A 179 2.44 13.32 2.27
CA ILE A 179 2.31 12.68 0.97
C ILE A 179 1.67 13.67 0.00
N ALA A 180 2.29 13.84 -1.15
CA ALA A 180 1.85 14.72 -2.22
C ALA A 180 1.60 13.92 -3.50
N ALA A 181 0.48 14.17 -4.17
CA ALA A 181 0.24 13.72 -5.55
C ALA A 181 0.25 14.91 -6.51
N ASP A 182 0.96 14.77 -7.63
CA ASP A 182 0.87 15.67 -8.79
C ASP A 182 0.13 14.93 -9.91
N THR A 183 -1.09 15.35 -10.17
CA THR A 183 -1.98 14.75 -11.17
C THR A 183 -1.41 14.92 -12.58
N ILE A 184 -0.78 16.06 -12.87
CA ILE A 184 -0.27 16.35 -14.22
C ILE A 184 0.97 15.53 -14.53
N ASN A 185 1.90 15.44 -13.57
CA ASN A 185 3.17 14.73 -13.76
C ASN A 185 3.11 13.24 -13.40
N SER A 186 1.96 12.77 -12.90
CA SER A 186 1.78 11.36 -12.48
C SER A 186 2.82 10.93 -11.46
N SER A 187 3.03 11.76 -10.43
CA SER A 187 4.03 11.49 -9.39
C SER A 187 3.44 11.54 -7.99
N ILE A 188 3.94 10.65 -7.14
CA ILE A 188 3.64 10.61 -5.70
C ILE A 188 4.96 10.82 -4.95
N THR A 189 5.00 11.84 -4.12
CA THR A 189 6.21 12.25 -3.40
C THR A 189 5.94 12.25 -1.90
N THR A 190 6.85 11.67 -1.14
CA THR A 190 6.83 11.73 0.32
C THR A 190 7.81 12.79 0.80
N PHE A 191 7.42 13.58 1.78
CA PHE A 191 8.29 14.51 2.48
C PHE A 191 8.37 14.13 3.96
N GLY A 192 9.58 14.03 4.49
CA GLY A 192 9.81 14.00 5.93
C GLY A 192 9.55 15.37 6.53
N PHE A 193 8.90 15.40 7.70
CA PHE A 193 8.54 16.63 8.39
C PHE A 193 9.34 16.80 9.68
N ASP A 194 10.10 17.90 9.78
CA ASP A 194 10.81 18.28 11.01
C ASP A 194 9.86 19.05 11.94
N GLN A 195 9.43 18.42 13.04
CA GLN A 195 8.45 18.97 13.97
C GLN A 195 8.93 20.22 14.74
N ASP A 196 10.24 20.42 14.87
CA ASP A 196 10.80 21.56 15.60
C ASP A 196 10.86 22.82 14.74
N THR A 197 11.12 22.65 13.45
CA THR A 197 11.37 23.75 12.51
C THR A 197 10.24 23.98 11.52
N GLY A 198 9.38 22.97 11.29
CA GLY A 198 8.38 22.94 10.23
C GLY A 198 8.98 22.76 8.83
N ALA A 199 10.26 22.40 8.73
CA ALA A 199 10.89 22.12 7.45
C ALA A 199 10.40 20.79 6.88
N ILE A 200 10.27 20.74 5.55
CA ILE A 200 9.97 19.53 4.80
C ILE A 200 11.16 19.15 3.92
N LEU A 201 11.46 17.86 3.86
CA LEU A 201 12.52 17.31 3.02
C LEU A 201 11.96 16.18 2.16
N GLU A 202 12.14 16.27 0.85
CA GLU A 202 11.73 15.21 -0.07
C GLU A 202 12.48 13.91 0.22
N ILE A 203 11.73 12.82 0.31
CA ILE A 203 12.24 11.46 0.51
C ILE A 203 12.16 10.73 -0.83
N SER A 204 13.30 10.20 -1.27
CA SER A 204 13.36 9.37 -2.47
C SER A 204 12.59 8.06 -2.24
N ASN A 205 11.38 8.03 -2.80
CA ASN A 205 10.50 6.88 -2.79
C ASN A 205 11.09 5.67 -3.56
N ASN A 206 10.52 4.49 -3.31
CA ASN A 206 10.93 3.25 -3.97
C ASN A 206 10.67 3.32 -5.49
N THR A 207 11.62 2.87 -6.30
CA THR A 207 11.47 2.75 -7.77
C THR A 207 10.28 1.87 -8.16
N ALA A 208 9.87 0.93 -7.30
CA ALA A 208 8.68 0.10 -7.49
C ALA A 208 7.41 0.92 -7.76
N ILE A 209 7.25 2.09 -7.13
CA ILE A 209 6.09 2.97 -7.36
C ILE A 209 6.04 3.44 -8.82
N GLN A 210 7.19 3.70 -9.44
CA GLN A 210 7.27 4.10 -10.85
C GLN A 210 6.84 2.97 -11.79
N THR A 211 6.96 1.72 -11.35
CA THR A 211 6.57 0.54 -12.15
C THR A 211 5.10 0.17 -12.03
N LEU A 212 4.38 0.70 -11.02
CA LEU A 212 2.94 0.50 -10.87
C LEU A 212 2.16 1.17 -12.01
N GLY A 213 2.70 2.21 -12.62
CA GLY A 213 2.04 2.91 -13.72
C GLY A 213 0.84 3.75 -13.27
N ILE A 214 0.86 4.26 -12.04
CA ILE A 214 -0.16 5.18 -11.53
C ILE A 214 -0.14 6.45 -12.39
N SER A 215 -1.21 6.68 -13.13
CA SER A 215 -1.35 7.79 -14.07
C SER A 215 -2.44 8.74 -13.58
N ALA A 216 -2.14 10.03 -13.56
CA ALA A 216 -3.01 11.08 -13.04
C ALA A 216 -3.59 10.77 -11.65
N PRO A 217 -2.74 10.76 -10.58
CA PRO A 217 -3.23 10.57 -9.23
C PRO A 217 -4.15 11.71 -8.82
N THR A 218 -5.41 11.40 -8.52
CA THR A 218 -6.50 12.36 -8.25
C THR A 218 -6.88 12.45 -6.79
N ALA A 219 -6.68 11.36 -6.03
CA ALA A 219 -6.92 11.33 -4.59
C ALA A 219 -5.86 10.47 -3.87
N ILE A 220 -5.55 10.87 -2.65
CA ILE A 220 -4.75 10.11 -1.69
C ILE A 220 -5.55 10.09 -0.39
N GLU A 221 -5.68 8.92 0.22
CA GLU A 221 -6.10 8.80 1.61
C GLU A 221 -5.12 7.95 2.41
N VAL A 222 -5.20 8.10 3.73
CA VAL A 222 -4.33 7.41 4.68
C VAL A 222 -5.19 6.66 5.69
N ALA A 223 -4.80 5.42 6.01
CA ALA A 223 -5.32 4.68 7.15
C ALA A 223 -4.20 4.30 8.13
N GLU A 224 -4.38 4.61 9.40
CA GLU A 224 -3.57 4.06 10.49
C GLU A 224 -4.28 2.82 11.05
N ALA A 225 -3.84 1.64 10.64
CA ALA A 225 -4.48 0.39 10.99
C ALA A 225 -3.47 -0.75 11.04
N PHE A 226 -3.77 -1.79 11.82
CA PHE A 226 -2.92 -2.99 11.93
C PHE A 226 -1.49 -2.69 12.41
N GLY A 227 -1.30 -1.60 13.16
CA GLY A 227 0.01 -1.14 13.61
C GLY A 227 0.88 -0.52 12.50
N GLN A 228 0.29 -0.18 11.36
CA GLN A 228 0.97 0.37 10.18
C GLN A 228 0.22 1.58 9.64
N SER A 229 0.91 2.39 8.83
CA SER A 229 0.31 3.48 8.08
C SER A 229 0.23 3.12 6.61
N TRP A 230 -0.98 3.15 6.08
CA TRP A 230 -1.30 2.77 4.71
C TRP A 230 -1.65 4.02 3.91
N VAL A 231 -1.10 4.11 2.71
CA VAL A 231 -1.40 5.16 1.74
C VAL A 231 -2.13 4.52 0.57
N VAL A 232 -3.36 4.98 0.32
CA VAL A 232 -4.19 4.56 -0.81
C VAL A 232 -4.22 5.67 -1.83
N VAL A 233 -3.86 5.36 -3.08
CA VAL A 233 -3.79 6.34 -4.17
C VAL A 233 -4.72 5.94 -5.30
N ALA A 234 -5.61 6.84 -5.69
CA ALA A 234 -6.44 6.74 -6.89
C ALA A 234 -5.69 7.30 -8.09
N GLY A 235 -5.58 6.52 -9.16
CA GLY A 235 -5.06 6.96 -10.45
C GLY A 235 -6.16 6.99 -11.51
N ALA A 236 -6.63 8.18 -11.86
CA ALA A 236 -7.69 8.34 -12.85
C ALA A 236 -7.24 7.90 -14.25
N GLY A 237 -6.03 8.26 -14.65
CA GLY A 237 -5.51 7.94 -15.97
C GLY A 237 -5.16 6.47 -16.17
N SER A 238 -4.99 5.72 -15.08
CA SER A 238 -4.68 4.29 -15.05
C SER A 238 -5.85 3.41 -14.60
N ASN A 239 -7.00 4.00 -14.25
CA ASN A 239 -8.17 3.30 -13.72
C ASN A 239 -7.81 2.38 -12.53
N SER A 240 -6.98 2.90 -11.61
CA SER A 240 -6.30 2.06 -10.62
C SER A 240 -6.41 2.59 -9.20
N LEU A 241 -6.42 1.69 -8.22
CA LEU A 241 -6.11 1.99 -6.83
C LEU A 241 -4.79 1.31 -6.45
N SER A 242 -3.91 2.02 -5.76
CA SER A 242 -2.65 1.47 -5.26
C SER A 242 -2.58 1.62 -3.75
N VAL A 243 -2.20 0.55 -3.05
CA VAL A 243 -1.99 0.55 -1.61
C VAL A 243 -0.51 0.41 -1.33
N MET A 244 0.00 1.26 -0.43
CA MET A 244 1.39 1.28 -0.01
C MET A 244 1.50 1.35 1.51
N LYS A 245 2.38 0.54 2.10
CA LYS A 245 2.84 0.72 3.48
C LYS A 245 3.83 1.90 3.52
N LEU A 246 3.67 2.79 4.48
CA LEU A 246 4.67 3.81 4.81
C LEU A 246 5.67 3.23 5.82
N SER A 247 6.92 3.07 5.39
CA SER A 247 8.01 2.66 6.27
C SER A 247 8.41 3.78 7.23
N SER A 248 9.14 3.41 8.28
CA SER A 248 9.67 4.35 9.28
C SER A 248 10.66 5.37 8.70
N ASP A 249 11.32 5.07 7.57
CA ASP A 249 12.18 6.00 6.84
C ASP A 249 11.42 6.87 5.82
N GLY A 250 10.08 6.79 5.80
CA GLY A 250 9.21 7.60 4.96
C GLY A 250 9.06 7.12 3.52
N ARG A 251 9.57 5.92 3.18
CA ARG A 251 9.37 5.34 1.86
C ARG A 251 8.02 4.65 1.76
N LEU A 252 7.41 4.76 0.59
CA LEU A 252 6.21 3.98 0.26
C LEU A 252 6.61 2.63 -0.35
N ILE A 253 6.11 1.56 0.26
CA ILE A 253 6.30 0.16 -0.17
C ILE A 253 4.96 -0.34 -0.69
N PRO A 254 4.80 -0.51 -2.02
CA PRO A 254 3.55 -1.01 -2.57
C PRO A 254 3.23 -2.42 -2.07
N THR A 255 1.98 -2.64 -1.69
CA THR A 255 1.44 -3.93 -1.23
C THR A 255 0.32 -4.43 -2.11
N ASP A 256 -0.37 -3.53 -2.81
CA ASP A 256 -1.42 -3.90 -3.75
C ASP A 256 -1.57 -2.86 -4.86
N HIS A 257 -2.02 -3.32 -6.01
CA HIS A 257 -2.35 -2.49 -7.15
C HIS A 257 -3.50 -3.14 -7.92
N VAL A 258 -4.66 -2.50 -7.90
CA VAL A 258 -5.89 -3.02 -8.49
C VAL A 258 -6.34 -2.14 -9.64
N LEU A 259 -6.83 -2.77 -10.70
CA LEU A 259 -7.40 -2.12 -11.87
C LEU A 259 -8.90 -2.33 -11.90
N ASP A 260 -9.62 -1.30 -12.37
CA ASP A 260 -11.04 -1.38 -12.62
C ASP A 260 -11.38 -2.50 -13.62
N SER A 261 -12.50 -3.17 -13.36
CA SER A 261 -13.06 -4.24 -14.17
C SER A 261 -14.56 -3.97 -14.42
N LEU A 262 -15.20 -4.81 -15.23
CA LEU A 262 -16.65 -4.70 -15.50
C LEU A 262 -17.54 -4.95 -14.25
N HIS A 263 -16.97 -5.46 -13.16
CA HIS A 263 -17.68 -5.71 -11.90
C HIS A 263 -17.47 -4.60 -10.87
N THR A 264 -16.48 -3.74 -11.09
CA THR A 264 -16.23 -2.55 -10.29
C THR A 264 -16.78 -1.33 -11.01
N ARG A 265 -16.73 -0.18 -10.34
CA ARG A 265 -17.37 1.08 -10.76
C ARG A 265 -16.45 2.28 -10.49
N PHE A 266 -15.15 2.10 -10.70
CA PHE A 266 -14.16 3.12 -10.37
C PHE A 266 -13.24 3.46 -11.55
N GLU A 267 -13.61 3.17 -12.80
CA GLU A 267 -12.90 3.71 -13.97
C GLU A 267 -12.69 5.23 -13.81
N SER A 268 -11.53 5.77 -14.18
CA SER A 268 -11.21 7.18 -14.03
C SER A 268 -11.54 7.72 -12.62
N VAL A 269 -11.10 7.00 -11.58
CA VAL A 269 -11.31 7.35 -10.16
C VAL A 269 -11.08 8.84 -9.93
N GLN A 270 -12.10 9.58 -9.50
CA GLN A 270 -11.95 11.00 -9.20
C GLN A 270 -11.67 11.24 -7.74
N ASP A 271 -12.28 10.45 -6.87
CA ASP A 271 -12.12 10.57 -5.43
C ASP A 271 -12.18 9.21 -4.75
N LEU A 272 -11.60 9.14 -3.55
CA LEU A 272 -11.59 7.95 -2.72
C LEU A 272 -11.78 8.34 -1.26
N ALA A 273 -12.50 7.52 -0.50
CA ALA A 273 -12.66 7.72 0.94
C ALA A 273 -12.18 6.48 1.69
N VAL A 274 -11.43 6.69 2.77
CA VAL A 274 -10.91 5.61 3.63
C VAL A 274 -11.32 5.86 5.07
N LEU A 275 -11.79 4.83 5.76
CA LEU A 275 -12.15 4.92 7.17
C LEU A 275 -11.81 3.61 7.88
N GLU A 276 -11.16 3.73 9.03
CA GLU A 276 -10.99 2.63 9.98
C GLU A 276 -12.14 2.66 10.99
N VAL A 277 -12.77 1.50 11.19
CA VAL A 277 -13.81 1.28 12.18
C VAL A 277 -13.54 -0.05 12.90
N GLU A 278 -13.25 0.02 14.20
CA GLU A 278 -13.11 -1.14 15.10
C GLU A 278 -12.09 -2.18 14.61
N GLY A 279 -10.99 -1.71 14.04
CA GLY A 279 -9.90 -2.48 13.47
C GLY A 279 -10.08 -2.83 12.00
N ARG A 280 -11.25 -2.57 11.39
CA ARG A 280 -11.50 -2.84 9.97
C ARG A 280 -11.36 -1.57 9.13
N VAL A 281 -10.57 -1.64 8.07
CA VAL A 281 -10.41 -0.53 7.12
C VAL A 281 -11.36 -0.72 5.96
N PHE A 282 -12.15 0.31 5.66
CA PHE A 282 -13.02 0.40 4.49
C PHE A 282 -12.46 1.40 3.49
N VAL A 283 -12.57 1.09 2.21
CA VAL A 283 -12.14 1.96 1.11
C VAL A 283 -13.28 2.06 0.10
N ALA A 284 -13.79 3.26 -0.14
CA ALA A 284 -14.78 3.54 -1.17
C ALA A 284 -14.12 4.31 -2.32
N ALA A 285 -14.40 3.92 -3.56
CA ALA A 285 -13.88 4.58 -4.75
C ALA A 285 -14.98 4.80 -5.78
N GLY A 286 -14.94 5.95 -6.45
CA GLY A 286 -15.89 6.33 -7.49
C GLY A 286 -15.22 7.20 -8.55
N GLY A 287 -15.75 7.13 -9.76
CA GLY A 287 -15.19 7.88 -10.89
C GLY A 287 -16.13 7.91 -12.08
N GLY A 288 -15.56 7.78 -13.27
CA GLY A 288 -16.23 7.85 -14.56
C GLY A 288 -17.07 6.64 -14.98
N ASP A 289 -17.05 5.52 -14.26
CA ASP A 289 -17.93 4.36 -14.53
C ASP A 289 -19.24 4.38 -13.72
N ASP A 290 -19.79 5.57 -13.50
CA ASP A 290 -21.14 5.81 -12.99
C ASP A 290 -21.53 4.88 -11.82
N GLY A 291 -20.86 5.02 -10.68
CA GLY A 291 -21.12 4.21 -9.49
C GLY A 291 -20.04 4.33 -8.43
N ILE A 292 -20.14 3.48 -7.41
CA ILE A 292 -19.21 3.41 -6.28
C ILE A 292 -18.85 1.94 -6.02
N THR A 293 -17.57 1.69 -5.76
CA THR A 293 -17.06 0.38 -5.33
C THR A 293 -16.57 0.46 -3.89
N LEU A 294 -16.94 -0.52 -3.07
CA LEU A 294 -16.50 -0.66 -1.70
C LEU A 294 -15.54 -1.84 -1.56
N PHE A 295 -14.44 -1.60 -0.83
CA PHE A 295 -13.45 -2.58 -0.44
C PHE A 295 -13.25 -2.59 1.06
N THR A 296 -12.63 -3.66 1.55
CA THR A 296 -11.94 -3.66 2.85
C THR A 296 -10.47 -3.99 2.66
N MET A 297 -9.60 -3.46 3.52
CA MET A 297 -8.17 -3.74 3.46
C MET A 297 -7.80 -4.87 4.43
N THR A 298 -7.07 -5.86 3.93
CA THR A 298 -6.42 -6.86 4.77
C THR A 298 -5.31 -6.23 5.59
N PRO A 299 -4.89 -6.84 6.71
CA PRO A 299 -3.73 -6.33 7.43
C PRO A 299 -2.40 -6.44 6.66
N GLY A 300 -2.37 -7.18 5.55
CA GLY A 300 -1.26 -7.20 4.60
C GLY A 300 -1.27 -6.06 3.57
N GLY A 301 -2.28 -5.18 3.60
CA GLY A 301 -2.40 -4.06 2.67
C GLY A 301 -2.97 -4.43 1.29
N GLN A 302 -3.64 -5.58 1.19
CA GLN A 302 -4.38 -6.00 -0.01
C GLN A 302 -5.85 -5.60 0.11
N LEU A 303 -6.47 -5.14 -0.97
CA LEU A 303 -7.89 -4.79 -1.01
C LEU A 303 -8.73 -6.03 -1.34
N ILE A 304 -9.76 -6.28 -0.54
CA ILE A 304 -10.78 -7.27 -0.81
C ILE A 304 -12.03 -6.53 -1.25
N TYR A 305 -12.52 -6.85 -2.44
CA TYR A 305 -13.77 -6.32 -2.98
C TYR A 305 -14.94 -6.68 -2.06
N LEU A 306 -15.81 -5.75 -1.71
CA LEU A 306 -17.03 -6.07 -0.95
C LEU A 306 -18.25 -6.00 -1.85
N ASP A 307 -18.51 -4.83 -2.44
CA ASP A 307 -19.72 -4.58 -3.23
C ASP A 307 -19.52 -3.40 -4.20
N SER A 308 -20.35 -3.33 -5.24
CA SER A 308 -20.42 -2.23 -6.19
C SER A 308 -21.86 -1.76 -6.36
N PHE A 309 -22.09 -0.45 -6.22
CA PHE A 309 -23.38 0.17 -6.51
C PHE A 309 -23.29 0.97 -7.81
N ALA A 310 -24.04 0.53 -8.83
CA ALA A 310 -24.11 1.21 -10.12
C ALA A 310 -25.15 2.32 -10.14
N ASP A 311 -24.95 3.35 -10.98
CA ASP A 311 -25.90 4.43 -11.16
C ASP A 311 -27.29 3.91 -11.57
N THR A 312 -28.29 4.61 -11.05
CA THR A 312 -29.70 4.46 -11.38
C THR A 312 -30.31 5.84 -11.52
N GLN A 313 -31.44 5.93 -12.20
CA GLN A 313 -32.20 7.18 -12.29
C GLN A 313 -32.57 7.78 -10.91
N ALA A 314 -32.61 6.97 -9.84
CA ALA A 314 -32.91 7.46 -8.50
C ALA A 314 -31.68 7.91 -7.72
N SER A 315 -30.50 7.34 -7.99
CA SER A 315 -29.27 7.59 -7.24
C SER A 315 -28.44 8.73 -7.81
N GLY A 316 -28.41 8.94 -9.13
CA GLY A 316 -27.70 10.08 -9.74
C GLY A 316 -26.19 10.08 -9.48
N LEU A 317 -25.52 8.97 -9.76
CA LEU A 317 -24.07 8.76 -9.56
C LEU A 317 -23.28 8.91 -10.86
N GLN A 318 -23.78 9.68 -11.82
CA GLN A 318 -23.11 9.82 -13.11
C GLN A 318 -21.81 10.61 -12.97
N ASN A 319 -20.68 9.97 -13.25
CA ASN A 319 -19.33 10.49 -13.02
C ASN A 319 -19.18 11.07 -11.61
N VAL A 320 -18.90 10.21 -10.63
CA VAL A 320 -18.68 10.63 -9.24
C VAL A 320 -17.54 11.65 -9.21
N GLU A 321 -17.80 12.78 -8.56
CA GLU A 321 -16.86 13.91 -8.44
C GLU A 321 -16.13 13.91 -7.10
N SER A 322 -16.85 13.69 -6.01
CA SER A 322 -16.30 13.67 -4.66
C SER A 322 -17.01 12.64 -3.80
N LEU A 323 -16.27 12.04 -2.87
CA LEU A 323 -16.70 11.03 -1.93
C LEU A 323 -16.28 11.39 -0.51
N SER A 324 -17.23 11.30 0.42
CA SER A 324 -16.98 11.38 1.84
C SER A 324 -17.54 10.15 2.53
N MET A 325 -16.82 9.60 3.51
CA MET A 325 -17.26 8.44 4.27
C MET A 325 -17.10 8.70 5.77
N ALA A 326 -18.17 8.45 6.53
CA ALA A 326 -18.20 8.66 7.97
C ALA A 326 -18.93 7.53 8.69
N ARG A 327 -18.48 7.21 9.90
CA ARG A 327 -19.25 6.38 10.84
C ARG A 327 -20.28 7.27 11.55
N VAL A 328 -21.55 6.86 11.50
CA VAL A 328 -22.67 7.53 12.17
C VAL A 328 -23.48 6.47 12.92
N GLY A 329 -23.23 6.33 14.22
CA GLY A 329 -23.80 5.23 15.00
C GLY A 329 -23.27 3.88 14.50
N ASP A 330 -24.20 2.98 14.16
CA ASP A 330 -23.93 1.66 13.59
C ASP A 330 -24.01 1.64 12.05
N GLU A 331 -23.85 2.79 11.40
CA GLU A 331 -23.81 2.92 9.94
C GLU A 331 -22.49 3.52 9.45
N LEU A 332 -21.96 2.96 8.37
CA LEU A 332 -20.99 3.62 7.51
C LEU A 332 -21.78 4.39 6.45
N GLN A 333 -21.80 5.72 6.51
CA GLN A 333 -22.47 6.56 5.52
C GLN A 333 -21.46 7.07 4.49
N ILE A 334 -21.78 6.85 3.21
CA ILE A 334 -20.99 7.30 2.06
C ILE A 334 -21.81 8.34 1.31
N LEU A 335 -21.26 9.54 1.17
CA LEU A 335 -21.92 10.67 0.52
C LEU A 335 -21.14 10.99 -0.76
N ALA A 336 -21.86 11.04 -1.88
CA ALA A 336 -21.27 11.22 -3.20
C ALA A 336 -21.88 12.41 -3.92
N ALA A 337 -21.02 13.25 -4.50
CA ALA A 337 -21.41 14.27 -5.47
C ALA A 337 -21.20 13.73 -6.90
N SER A 338 -22.09 14.11 -7.82
CA SER A 338 -21.97 13.77 -9.25
C SER A 338 -21.58 14.99 -10.07
N GLN A 339 -20.86 14.78 -11.19
CA GLN A 339 -20.57 15.84 -12.16
C GLN A 339 -21.81 16.27 -12.98
N GLN A 340 -22.87 15.46 -13.01
CA GLN A 340 -24.04 15.68 -13.86
C GLN A 340 -25.33 15.90 -13.07
N ASP A 341 -25.52 15.13 -12.00
CA ASP A 341 -26.74 15.16 -11.19
C ASP A 341 -26.62 16.12 -10.01
N ALA A 342 -27.75 16.68 -9.60
CA ALA A 342 -27.82 17.65 -8.51
C ALA A 342 -28.07 16.97 -7.16
N GLY A 343 -27.39 17.46 -6.12
CA GLY A 343 -27.48 16.96 -4.76
C GLY A 343 -26.35 16.01 -4.38
N LEU A 344 -26.49 15.40 -3.21
CA LEU A 344 -25.59 14.37 -2.70
C LEU A 344 -26.33 13.06 -2.59
N THR A 345 -25.78 12.01 -3.19
CA THR A 345 -26.27 10.64 -3.04
C THR A 345 -25.75 10.08 -1.73
N GLN A 346 -26.65 9.53 -0.91
CA GLN A 346 -26.30 8.83 0.32
C GLN A 346 -26.43 7.31 0.11
N LEU A 347 -25.32 6.62 0.30
CA LEU A 347 -25.28 5.18 0.50
C LEU A 347 -24.95 4.86 1.97
N SER A 348 -25.36 3.69 2.44
CA SER A 348 -25.05 3.19 3.77
C SER A 348 -24.52 1.75 3.73
N VAL A 349 -23.76 1.36 4.74
CA VAL A 349 -23.43 -0.03 5.06
C VAL A 349 -23.66 -0.22 6.55
N SER A 350 -24.36 -1.28 6.94
CA SER A 350 -24.56 -1.62 8.35
C SER A 350 -23.23 -2.06 8.98
N LEU A 351 -22.96 -1.54 10.18
CA LEU A 351 -21.85 -1.93 11.05
C LEU A 351 -22.34 -2.67 12.31
N ALA A 352 -23.64 -2.91 12.43
CA ALA A 352 -24.26 -3.48 13.63
C ALA A 352 -23.73 -4.87 13.98
N ASP A 353 -23.35 -5.64 12.96
CA ASP A 353 -22.82 -6.99 13.08
C ASP A 353 -21.30 -7.04 12.88
N LEU A 354 -20.58 -5.90 12.90
CA LEU A 354 -19.14 -5.88 12.68
C LEU A 354 -18.40 -6.73 13.74
N GLY A 355 -17.62 -7.70 13.26
CA GLY A 355 -16.84 -8.62 14.08
C GLY A 355 -15.40 -8.15 14.33
N VAL A 356 -14.56 -9.08 14.79
CA VAL A 356 -13.16 -8.84 15.13
C VAL A 356 -12.23 -9.03 13.93
N VAL A 357 -11.13 -8.29 13.92
CA VAL A 357 -9.99 -8.57 13.03
C VAL A 357 -8.91 -9.32 13.81
N GLN A 358 -8.53 -10.52 13.36
CA GLN A 358 -7.51 -11.35 14.00
C GLN A 358 -6.51 -11.92 13.01
N GLN A 359 -5.26 -12.03 13.46
CA GLN A 359 -4.19 -12.70 12.75
C GLN A 359 -3.46 -13.67 13.67
N GLY A 360 -3.00 -14.79 13.14
CA GLY A 360 -2.23 -15.75 13.93
C GLY A 360 -2.08 -17.09 13.22
N PHE A 361 -1.73 -18.13 13.98
CA PHE A 361 -1.61 -19.49 13.47
C PHE A 361 -2.22 -20.51 14.43
N GLY A 362 -2.34 -21.77 14.01
CA GLY A 362 -3.10 -22.76 14.75
C GLY A 362 -4.60 -22.50 14.63
N ALA A 363 -5.38 -22.70 15.70
CA ALA A 363 -6.82 -22.53 15.66
C ALA A 363 -7.21 -21.07 15.97
N ILE A 364 -7.79 -20.39 14.98
CA ILE A 364 -8.37 -19.04 15.11
C ILE A 364 -9.88 -19.19 14.93
N ASN A 365 -10.63 -18.65 15.89
CA ASN A 365 -12.09 -18.67 15.85
C ASN A 365 -12.58 -17.23 15.88
N GLY A 366 -13.49 -16.91 14.99
CA GLY A 366 -14.28 -15.71 15.03
C GLY A 366 -15.37 -15.78 16.11
N THR A 367 -16.39 -15.00 15.89
CA THR A 367 -17.44 -14.60 16.81
C THR A 367 -18.80 -14.94 16.18
N VAL A 368 -19.78 -14.07 16.38
CA VAL A 368 -21.13 -14.19 15.79
C VAL A 368 -21.45 -13.01 14.86
N GLY A 369 -20.47 -12.12 14.66
CA GLY A 369 -20.55 -11.00 13.73
C GLY A 369 -19.49 -11.17 12.63
N ASP A 370 -19.47 -10.24 11.69
CA ASP A 370 -18.67 -10.25 10.47
C ASP A 370 -17.17 -10.09 10.76
N ASP A 371 -16.45 -11.21 10.92
CA ASP A 371 -15.05 -11.24 11.32
C ASP A 371 -14.08 -11.17 10.13
N MET A 372 -12.82 -10.85 10.39
CA MET A 372 -11.73 -10.94 9.42
C MET A 372 -10.60 -11.72 10.07
N LEU A 373 -10.40 -12.95 9.60
CA LEU A 373 -9.45 -13.89 10.18
C LEU A 373 -8.35 -14.16 9.16
N GLN A 374 -7.10 -13.95 9.55
CA GLN A 374 -5.95 -14.21 8.69
C GLN A 374 -5.01 -15.26 9.29
N GLY A 375 -4.72 -16.28 8.47
CA GLY A 375 -3.69 -17.27 8.76
C GLY A 375 -2.28 -16.69 8.70
N GLY A 376 -1.39 -17.25 9.50
CA GLY A 376 -0.02 -16.79 9.66
C GLY A 376 0.95 -17.57 8.78
N ILE A 377 2.21 -17.56 9.19
CA ILE A 377 3.29 -18.22 8.45
C ILE A 377 3.35 -19.74 8.68
N LEU A 378 2.61 -20.23 9.68
CA LEU A 378 2.47 -21.65 10.03
C LEU A 378 1.04 -22.14 9.76
N THR A 379 0.86 -23.46 9.74
CA THR A 379 -0.43 -24.08 9.49
C THR A 379 -1.53 -23.52 10.38
N SER A 380 -2.63 -23.12 9.76
CA SER A 380 -3.73 -22.42 10.41
C SER A 380 -5.07 -23.13 10.15
N THR A 381 -5.97 -23.08 11.12
CA THR A 381 -7.37 -23.49 11.02
C THR A 381 -8.22 -22.30 11.43
N LEU A 382 -8.89 -21.69 10.47
CA LEU A 382 -9.73 -20.52 10.67
C LEU A 382 -11.20 -20.95 10.65
N SER A 383 -11.96 -20.54 11.65
CA SER A 383 -13.41 -20.75 11.73
C SER A 383 -14.07 -19.39 11.91
N GLY A 384 -14.85 -18.93 10.93
CA GLY A 384 -15.57 -17.65 10.95
C GLY A 384 -16.63 -17.66 12.05
N GLY A 385 -17.67 -18.47 11.86
CA GLY A 385 -18.71 -18.68 12.86
C GLY A 385 -20.08 -18.34 12.29
N ALA A 386 -20.70 -17.28 12.80
CA ALA A 386 -21.89 -16.71 12.18
C ALA A 386 -21.59 -15.26 11.81
N GLY A 387 -22.25 -14.74 10.78
CA GLY A 387 -21.93 -13.42 10.21
C GLY A 387 -21.31 -13.59 8.84
N ASP A 388 -21.12 -12.48 8.13
CA ASP A 388 -20.45 -12.46 6.83
C ASP A 388 -18.93 -12.36 7.04
N ASP A 389 -18.24 -13.50 7.12
CA ASP A 389 -16.84 -13.57 7.52
C ASP A 389 -15.87 -13.45 6.34
N ILE A 390 -14.69 -12.87 6.59
CA ILE A 390 -13.58 -12.82 5.63
C ILE A 390 -12.44 -13.69 6.15
N LEU A 391 -12.18 -14.81 5.48
CA LEU A 391 -11.14 -15.77 5.85
C LEU A 391 -9.98 -15.73 4.86
N ILE A 392 -8.83 -15.26 5.33
CA ILE A 392 -7.62 -15.01 4.54
C ILE A 392 -6.58 -16.09 4.83
N THR A 393 -6.07 -16.74 3.79
CA THR A 393 -5.03 -17.77 3.98
C THR A 393 -3.71 -17.19 4.51
N GLY A 394 -2.98 -18.01 5.24
CA GLY A 394 -1.57 -17.76 5.53
C GLY A 394 -0.65 -18.17 4.37
N SER A 395 0.66 -18.18 4.61
CA SER A 395 1.62 -18.74 3.64
C SER A 395 1.67 -20.28 3.70
N ALA A 396 1.44 -20.87 4.88
CA ALA A 396 1.38 -22.31 5.07
C ALA A 396 -0.03 -22.89 4.83
N ALA A 397 -0.11 -24.23 4.85
CA ALA A 397 -1.36 -24.95 4.61
C ALA A 397 -2.46 -24.47 5.57
N THR A 398 -3.63 -24.14 5.03
CA THR A 398 -4.70 -23.51 5.82
C THR A 398 -6.02 -24.28 5.64
N ILE A 399 -6.74 -24.49 6.74
CA ILE A 399 -8.12 -25.02 6.75
C ILE A 399 -9.06 -23.87 7.09
N LEU A 400 -10.08 -23.66 6.27
CA LEU A 400 -11.04 -22.57 6.40
C LEU A 400 -12.45 -23.15 6.57
N THR A 401 -13.17 -22.68 7.58
CA THR A 401 -14.58 -22.96 7.82
C THR A 401 -15.29 -21.62 7.91
N GLY A 402 -16.21 -21.34 6.98
CA GLY A 402 -16.96 -20.08 6.97
C GLY A 402 -17.98 -20.05 8.09
N GLY A 403 -18.94 -20.97 8.02
CA GLY A 403 -20.01 -21.10 8.99
C GLY A 403 -21.35 -20.70 8.39
N THR A 404 -22.05 -19.75 9.01
CA THR A 404 -23.33 -19.25 8.46
C THR A 404 -23.21 -17.76 8.12
N GLY A 405 -23.58 -17.38 6.92
CA GLY A 405 -23.48 -16.02 6.41
C GLY A 405 -23.03 -16.05 4.96
N ASP A 406 -22.81 -14.90 4.37
CA ASP A 406 -22.21 -14.80 3.03
C ASP A 406 -20.69 -14.60 3.18
N ASP A 407 -19.93 -15.70 3.21
CA ASP A 407 -18.50 -15.68 3.57
C ASP A 407 -17.57 -15.43 2.37
N ILE A 408 -16.45 -14.75 2.60
CA ILE A 408 -15.41 -14.50 1.60
C ILE A 408 -14.14 -15.28 1.98
N PHE A 409 -13.76 -16.23 1.13
CA PHE A 409 -12.50 -16.97 1.25
C PHE A 409 -11.44 -16.33 0.34
N PHE A 410 -10.52 -15.57 0.92
CA PHE A 410 -9.44 -14.90 0.18
C PHE A 410 -8.17 -15.75 0.19
N ILE A 411 -7.81 -16.29 -0.97
CA ILE A 411 -6.64 -17.16 -1.13
C ILE A 411 -5.46 -16.35 -1.63
N ARG A 412 -4.47 -16.18 -0.76
CA ARG A 412 -3.25 -15.44 -1.09
C ARG A 412 -2.39 -16.23 -2.08
N HIS A 413 -1.80 -15.52 -3.02
CA HIS A 413 -0.80 -16.12 -3.89
C HIS A 413 0.41 -16.60 -3.07
N GLY A 414 0.96 -17.75 -3.43
CA GLY A 414 2.04 -18.40 -2.68
C GLY A 414 1.60 -19.14 -1.42
N SER A 415 0.30 -19.19 -1.11
CA SER A 415 -0.19 -20.08 -0.04
C SER A 415 0.01 -21.55 -0.43
N ASP A 416 0.37 -22.36 0.56
CA ASP A 416 0.34 -23.82 0.50
C ASP A 416 -1.10 -24.36 0.31
N HIS A 417 -1.23 -25.69 0.35
CA HIS A 417 -2.52 -26.36 0.19
C HIS A 417 -3.59 -25.83 1.14
N THR A 418 -4.71 -25.37 0.56
CA THR A 418 -5.85 -24.85 1.32
C THR A 418 -7.07 -25.76 1.20
N THR A 419 -7.80 -25.94 2.30
CA THR A 419 -9.07 -26.68 2.35
C THR A 419 -10.18 -25.80 2.91
N ILE A 420 -11.24 -25.58 2.14
CA ILE A 420 -12.48 -24.95 2.58
C ILE A 420 -13.49 -26.06 2.90
N THR A 421 -14.07 -26.05 4.09
CA THR A 421 -14.80 -27.21 4.64
C THR A 421 -16.30 -27.22 4.39
N ASP A 422 -16.88 -26.08 4.05
CA ASP A 422 -18.33 -25.85 4.08
C ASP A 422 -18.80 -24.79 3.09
N PHE A 423 -18.18 -24.72 1.91
CA PHE A 423 -18.54 -23.74 0.88
C PHE A 423 -20.03 -23.83 0.49
N GLU A 424 -20.80 -22.76 0.72
CA GLU A 424 -22.20 -22.64 0.38
C GLU A 424 -22.39 -21.94 -0.97
N ARG A 425 -23.02 -22.65 -1.92
CA ARG A 425 -23.22 -22.16 -3.29
C ARG A 425 -24.09 -20.90 -3.27
N ALA A 426 -23.64 -19.88 -4.02
CA ALA A 426 -24.33 -18.60 -4.20
C ALA A 426 -24.50 -17.72 -2.95
N ALA A 427 -24.00 -18.15 -1.79
CA ALA A 427 -23.81 -17.31 -0.59
C ALA A 427 -22.33 -16.94 -0.48
N ASP A 428 -21.46 -17.95 -0.46
CA ASP A 428 -20.03 -17.75 -0.29
C ASP A 428 -19.35 -17.33 -1.59
N ARG A 429 -18.27 -16.55 -1.44
CA ARG A 429 -17.40 -16.12 -2.53
C ARG A 429 -15.98 -16.63 -2.31
N LEU A 430 -15.47 -17.35 -3.31
CA LEU A 430 -14.06 -17.70 -3.38
C LEU A 430 -13.30 -16.61 -4.15
N ASP A 431 -12.46 -15.87 -3.44
CA ASP A 431 -11.63 -14.80 -3.99
C ASP A 431 -10.21 -15.32 -4.28
N LEU A 432 -9.88 -15.38 -5.58
CA LEU A 432 -8.56 -15.77 -6.10
C LEU A 432 -7.84 -14.60 -6.77
N SER A 433 -8.26 -13.37 -6.49
CA SER A 433 -7.80 -12.17 -7.20
C SER A 433 -6.29 -11.95 -7.07
N ASP A 434 -5.68 -12.37 -5.97
CA ASP A 434 -4.24 -12.28 -5.71
C ASP A 434 -3.40 -13.17 -6.64
N PHE A 435 -4.00 -14.14 -7.35
CA PHE A 435 -3.27 -15.07 -8.20
C PHE A 435 -2.81 -14.40 -9.50
N TRP A 436 -1.52 -14.51 -9.77
CA TRP A 436 -0.91 -13.83 -10.91
C TRP A 436 -1.45 -14.33 -12.25
N LEU A 437 -1.84 -13.37 -13.11
CA LEU A 437 -2.36 -13.60 -14.46
C LEU A 437 -3.64 -14.46 -14.51
N LEU A 438 -4.30 -14.67 -13.37
CA LEU A 438 -5.58 -15.37 -13.31
C LEU A 438 -6.71 -14.35 -13.58
N ARG A 439 -7.40 -14.50 -14.72
CA ARG A 439 -8.42 -13.55 -15.22
C ARG A 439 -9.73 -14.22 -15.61
N SER A 440 -9.75 -15.55 -15.66
CA SER A 440 -10.96 -16.32 -15.90
C SER A 440 -10.90 -17.67 -15.19
N PRO A 441 -12.04 -18.16 -14.66
CA PRO A 441 -12.14 -19.53 -14.17
C PRO A 441 -11.75 -20.59 -15.22
N ALA A 442 -11.82 -20.27 -16.51
CA ALA A 442 -11.39 -21.16 -17.59
C ALA A 442 -9.88 -21.47 -17.59
N GLN A 443 -9.07 -20.70 -16.85
CA GLN A 443 -7.64 -20.96 -16.65
C GLN A 443 -7.37 -21.96 -15.52
N LEU A 444 -8.38 -22.30 -14.73
CA LEU A 444 -8.25 -23.21 -13.59
C LEU A 444 -8.36 -24.67 -14.05
N ASP A 445 -7.52 -25.52 -13.49
CA ASP A 445 -7.73 -26.96 -13.52
C ASP A 445 -8.77 -27.33 -12.45
N PHE A 446 -10.05 -27.26 -12.83
CA PHE A 446 -11.19 -27.51 -11.95
C PHE A 446 -11.67 -28.96 -12.06
N THR A 447 -11.61 -29.70 -10.95
CA THR A 447 -12.05 -31.10 -10.85
C THR A 447 -13.16 -31.26 -9.83
N THR A 448 -14.38 -31.52 -10.29
CA THR A 448 -15.51 -31.84 -9.41
C THR A 448 -15.27 -33.16 -8.65
N THR A 449 -15.54 -33.16 -7.34
CA THR A 449 -15.52 -34.35 -6.47
C THR A 449 -16.95 -34.76 -6.09
N ALA A 450 -17.11 -35.82 -5.30
CA ALA A 450 -18.43 -36.29 -4.88
C ALA A 450 -19.12 -35.33 -3.90
N ASP A 451 -18.33 -34.58 -3.14
CA ASP A 451 -18.68 -33.72 -2.01
C ASP A 451 -18.26 -32.25 -2.20
N GLY A 452 -17.74 -31.90 -3.37
CA GLY A 452 -17.29 -30.54 -3.67
C GLY A 452 -16.42 -30.47 -4.93
N ALA A 453 -15.25 -29.86 -4.85
CA ALA A 453 -14.31 -29.71 -5.96
C ALA A 453 -12.84 -29.55 -5.50
N VAL A 454 -11.92 -29.81 -6.42
CA VAL A 454 -10.49 -29.48 -6.29
C VAL A 454 -10.12 -28.51 -7.41
N ILE A 455 -9.41 -27.45 -7.06
CA ILE A 455 -8.95 -26.39 -7.96
C ILE A 455 -7.42 -26.39 -7.94
N GLN A 456 -6.81 -26.32 -9.13
CA GLN A 456 -5.37 -26.15 -9.26
C GLN A 456 -5.04 -25.00 -10.23
N TYR A 457 -4.02 -24.23 -9.87
CA TYR A 457 -3.45 -23.17 -10.71
C TYR A 457 -1.99 -22.92 -10.34
N GLN A 458 -1.09 -22.97 -11.32
CA GLN A 458 0.36 -22.70 -11.16
C GLN A 458 1.03 -23.42 -9.96
N GLY A 459 0.60 -24.65 -9.65
CA GLY A 459 1.15 -25.45 -8.54
C GLY A 459 0.44 -25.23 -7.19
N GLN A 460 -0.40 -24.21 -7.06
CA GLN A 460 -1.30 -24.06 -5.91
C GLN A 460 -2.48 -25.02 -6.03
N SER A 461 -2.89 -25.61 -4.91
CA SER A 461 -3.99 -26.56 -4.85
C SER A 461 -4.95 -26.24 -3.72
N LEU A 462 -6.22 -26.13 -4.08
CA LEU A 462 -7.32 -25.81 -3.18
C LEU A 462 -8.38 -26.92 -3.23
N SER A 463 -8.88 -27.35 -2.08
CA SER A 463 -10.00 -28.29 -1.95
C SER A 463 -11.20 -27.59 -1.35
N LEU A 464 -12.36 -27.70 -2.00
CA LEU A 464 -13.64 -27.20 -1.53
C LEU A 464 -14.52 -28.40 -1.19
N VAL A 465 -15.06 -28.41 0.03
CA VAL A 465 -16.16 -29.28 0.43
C VAL A 465 -17.42 -28.42 0.48
N ALA A 466 -18.49 -28.87 -0.15
CA ALA A 466 -19.76 -28.15 -0.15
C ALA A 466 -20.50 -28.31 1.18
N ALA A 467 -21.14 -27.25 1.67
CA ALA A 467 -21.95 -27.28 2.89
C ALA A 467 -23.03 -28.38 2.88
N ASP A 468 -23.63 -28.64 1.70
CA ASP A 468 -24.67 -29.65 1.49
C ASP A 468 -24.12 -31.06 1.18
N GLY A 469 -22.79 -31.20 1.13
CA GLY A 469 -22.10 -32.45 0.80
C GLY A 469 -22.26 -32.91 -0.65
N ALA A 470 -22.71 -32.03 -1.56
CA ALA A 470 -22.85 -32.33 -2.98
C ALA A 470 -21.65 -31.85 -3.82
N ALA A 471 -21.51 -32.42 -5.02
CA ALA A 471 -20.52 -32.04 -6.01
C ALA A 471 -20.61 -30.56 -6.43
N LEU A 472 -19.49 -29.82 -6.45
CA LEU A 472 -19.41 -28.43 -6.93
C LEU A 472 -18.96 -28.39 -8.38
N THR A 473 -19.66 -27.61 -9.20
CA THR A 473 -19.21 -27.22 -10.54
C THR A 473 -18.53 -25.86 -10.51
N SER A 474 -17.72 -25.54 -11.52
CA SER A 474 -17.10 -24.22 -11.62
C SER A 474 -18.12 -23.08 -11.65
N ALA A 475 -19.32 -23.30 -12.22
CA ALA A 475 -20.39 -22.32 -12.22
C ALA A 475 -21.06 -22.15 -10.84
N ASP A 476 -21.01 -23.16 -9.98
CA ASP A 476 -21.51 -23.05 -8.60
C ASP A 476 -20.58 -22.21 -7.72
N VAL A 477 -19.29 -22.14 -8.06
CA VAL A 477 -18.25 -21.41 -7.30
C VAL A 477 -18.03 -20.00 -7.85
N PHE A 478 -18.03 -19.84 -9.18
CA PHE A 478 -17.67 -18.58 -9.84
C PHE A 478 -18.81 -17.99 -10.68
N GLY A 479 -19.99 -18.60 -10.73
CA GLY A 479 -21.08 -18.10 -11.56
C GLY A 479 -20.68 -17.89 -13.03
N ALA A 480 -20.63 -16.62 -13.46
CA ALA A 480 -20.25 -16.21 -14.81
C ALA A 480 -18.74 -15.92 -15.00
N GLY A 481 -17.96 -15.76 -13.93
CA GLY A 481 -16.57 -15.30 -13.99
C GLY A 481 -15.97 -14.99 -12.62
N PHE A 482 -14.82 -14.32 -12.59
CA PHE A 482 -14.37 -13.72 -11.33
C PHE A 482 -15.09 -12.39 -11.12
N ASP A 483 -15.41 -12.10 -9.86
CA ASP A 483 -15.93 -10.80 -9.42
C ASP A 483 -14.78 -9.91 -8.94
N GLY A 484 -15.05 -8.61 -8.78
CA GLY A 484 -14.08 -7.65 -8.25
C GLY A 484 -13.05 -7.14 -9.27
N PRO A 485 -12.00 -6.45 -8.79
CA PRO A 485 -11.00 -5.82 -9.66
C PRO A 485 -9.93 -6.81 -10.12
N ASP A 486 -9.14 -6.39 -11.11
CA ASP A 486 -7.94 -7.12 -11.51
C ASP A 486 -6.74 -6.69 -10.65
N HIS A 487 -6.21 -7.59 -9.83
CA HIS A 487 -4.96 -7.33 -9.12
C HIS A 487 -3.77 -7.52 -10.06
N VAL A 488 -2.89 -6.52 -10.07
CA VAL A 488 -1.62 -6.55 -10.79
C VAL A 488 -0.53 -6.92 -9.81
N PRO A 489 0.31 -7.92 -10.13
CA PRO A 489 1.41 -8.30 -9.26
C PRO A 489 2.30 -7.09 -8.97
N VAL A 490 2.44 -6.76 -7.70
CA VAL A 490 3.45 -5.81 -7.25
C VAL A 490 4.80 -6.52 -7.29
N ILE A 491 5.47 -6.46 -8.44
CA ILE A 491 6.80 -7.05 -8.57
C ILE A 491 7.80 -6.07 -7.95
N ILE A 492 8.24 -6.34 -6.72
CA ILE A 492 9.37 -5.65 -6.08
C ILE A 492 10.71 -6.15 -6.68
N SER A 493 10.73 -6.50 -7.98
CA SER A 493 11.97 -6.74 -8.70
C SER A 493 12.52 -5.38 -9.09
N ASN A 494 13.24 -4.78 -8.15
CA ASN A 494 14.24 -3.82 -8.56
C ASN A 494 15.18 -4.58 -9.51
N GLY A 495 15.23 -4.18 -10.78
CA GLY A 495 16.47 -4.37 -11.53
C GLY A 495 17.63 -3.84 -10.67
N PRO A 496 18.84 -4.39 -10.79
CA PRO A 496 19.94 -4.09 -9.88
C PRO A 496 20.06 -2.58 -9.70
N ASP A 497 19.81 -2.12 -8.48
CA ASP A 497 19.84 -0.70 -8.14
C ASP A 497 21.19 -0.14 -8.57
N SER A 498 21.17 0.96 -9.34
CA SER A 498 22.38 1.72 -9.69
C SER A 498 23.12 2.26 -8.45
N ASN A 499 22.50 2.21 -7.26
CA ASN A 499 23.02 2.59 -5.96
C ASN A 499 23.22 1.41 -4.98
N ALA A 500 23.22 0.15 -5.44
CA ALA A 500 23.56 -0.99 -4.59
C ALA A 500 24.91 -0.72 -3.88
N SER A 501 24.86 -0.66 -2.54
CA SER A 501 26.00 -0.36 -1.66
C SER A 501 27.15 -1.36 -1.88
N PRO A 502 28.43 -0.93 -1.78
CA PRO A 502 29.55 -1.87 -1.74
C PRO A 502 29.30 -2.86 -0.61
N GLY A 503 29.04 -4.13 -0.95
CA GLY A 503 28.97 -5.18 0.06
C GLY A 503 30.33 -5.28 0.76
N ILE A 504 30.35 -5.77 1.99
CA ILE A 504 31.61 -6.06 2.67
C ILE A 504 32.00 -7.49 2.30
N LEU A 505 33.24 -7.74 1.92
CA LEU A 505 33.77 -9.09 1.77
C LEU A 505 34.19 -9.63 3.15
N GLY A 506 33.73 -10.82 3.52
CA GLY A 506 34.07 -11.48 4.78
C GLY A 506 32.90 -11.60 5.77
N THR A 507 33.20 -11.75 7.05
CA THR A 507 32.16 -11.96 8.08
C THR A 507 31.37 -10.69 8.35
N ILE A 508 30.05 -10.80 8.32
CA ILE A 508 29.09 -9.77 8.70
C ILE A 508 28.20 -10.30 9.83
N SER A 509 27.75 -9.40 10.71
CA SER A 509 26.72 -9.73 11.69
C SER A 509 25.39 -9.15 11.21
N VAL A 510 24.39 -10.01 11.06
CA VAL A 510 23.05 -9.67 10.64
C VAL A 510 22.18 -9.63 11.89
N ASP A 511 21.67 -8.44 12.21
CA ASP A 511 20.78 -8.18 13.33
C ASP A 511 19.53 -7.51 12.77
N SER A 512 18.35 -8.07 13.02
CA SER A 512 17.09 -7.54 12.51
C SER A 512 16.72 -6.15 13.05
N ASN A 513 17.37 -5.72 14.14
CA ASN A 513 17.10 -4.44 14.81
C ASN A 513 18.22 -3.41 14.66
N ALA A 514 19.25 -3.71 13.89
CA ALA A 514 20.39 -2.80 13.71
C ALA A 514 20.65 -2.50 12.24
N ALA A 515 20.97 -1.24 11.97
CA ALA A 515 21.48 -0.85 10.67
C ALA A 515 22.75 -1.62 10.32
N ASN A 516 22.73 -2.30 9.18
CA ASN A 516 23.90 -2.94 8.60
C ASN A 516 24.09 -2.47 7.15
N PRO A 517 24.86 -1.41 6.90
CA PRO A 517 25.07 -0.87 5.55
C PRO A 517 25.59 -1.87 4.50
N ALA A 518 26.16 -3.00 4.92
CA ALA A 518 26.55 -4.08 4.02
C ALA A 518 25.35 -4.77 3.36
N LEU A 519 24.19 -4.75 4.02
CA LEU A 519 22.93 -5.29 3.53
C LEU A 519 22.12 -4.29 2.71
N ALA A 520 22.58 -3.05 2.55
CA ALA A 520 21.77 -2.05 1.83
C ALA A 520 21.42 -2.52 0.40
N GLY A 521 20.12 -2.51 0.09
CA GLY A 521 19.54 -3.02 -1.15
C GLY A 521 19.52 -4.54 -1.29
N ALA A 522 19.77 -5.29 -0.21
CA ALA A 522 19.66 -6.75 -0.19
C ALA A 522 18.21 -7.20 0.04
N GLU A 523 17.84 -8.27 -0.62
CA GLU A 523 16.63 -9.03 -0.33
C GLU A 523 16.95 -10.04 0.78
N VAL A 524 16.28 -9.93 1.92
CA VAL A 524 16.40 -10.83 3.07
C VAL A 524 15.22 -11.77 3.07
N ARG A 525 15.49 -13.08 3.05
CA ARG A 525 14.49 -14.15 3.01
C ARG A 525 14.59 -14.98 4.27
N PHE A 526 13.47 -15.23 4.94
CA PHE A 526 13.39 -16.12 6.08
C PHE A 526 12.35 -17.21 5.83
N THR A 527 12.76 -18.48 5.92
CA THR A 527 11.89 -19.63 5.74
C THR A 527 11.73 -20.37 7.08
N PRO A 528 10.64 -20.11 7.84
CA PRO A 528 10.38 -20.82 9.10
C PRO A 528 10.17 -22.32 8.88
N GLU A 529 10.55 -23.14 9.85
CA GLU A 529 10.30 -24.57 9.85
C GLU A 529 8.79 -24.85 9.74
N GLY A 530 8.39 -25.51 8.65
CA GLY A 530 6.98 -25.85 8.39
C GLY A 530 6.12 -24.68 7.91
N GLY A 531 6.73 -23.57 7.48
CA GLY A 531 6.06 -22.44 6.88
C GLY A 531 6.66 -22.01 5.53
N GLY A 532 6.01 -21.05 4.87
CA GLY A 532 6.49 -20.48 3.61
C GLY A 532 7.54 -19.38 3.80
N THR A 533 8.38 -19.16 2.77
CA THR A 533 9.41 -18.11 2.77
C THR A 533 8.80 -16.71 2.86
N ILE A 534 9.34 -15.91 3.78
CA ILE A 534 9.03 -14.50 4.00
C ILE A 534 10.18 -13.68 3.42
N THR A 535 9.88 -12.55 2.79
CA THR A 535 10.89 -11.70 2.16
C THR A 535 10.76 -10.26 2.63
N ALA A 536 11.89 -9.61 2.92
CA ALA A 536 12.00 -8.18 3.18
C ALA A 536 13.12 -7.56 2.32
N GLN A 537 12.97 -6.29 1.95
CA GLN A 537 14.03 -5.53 1.29
C GLN A 537 14.71 -4.61 2.29
N ALA A 538 16.04 -4.68 2.35
CA ALA A 538 16.82 -3.84 3.24
C ALA A 538 16.98 -2.41 2.68
N ASN A 539 16.78 -1.41 3.53
CA ASN A 539 16.85 0.01 3.17
C ASN A 539 18.30 0.47 2.89
N ALA A 540 18.52 1.76 2.67
CA ALA A 540 19.85 2.30 2.36
C ALA A 540 20.86 2.17 3.53
N GLN A 541 20.36 2.02 4.75
CA GLN A 541 21.11 1.77 5.97
C GLN A 541 21.28 0.26 6.23
N GLY A 542 20.65 -0.56 5.40
CA GLY A 542 20.61 -2.02 5.48
C GLY A 542 19.76 -2.57 6.63
N GLU A 543 18.81 -1.78 7.11
CA GLU A 543 17.75 -2.20 8.03
C GLU A 543 16.62 -2.88 7.24
N PHE A 544 16.01 -3.91 7.79
CA PHE A 544 14.91 -4.67 7.16
C PHE A 544 13.92 -5.14 8.22
N GLU A 545 12.66 -5.36 7.83
CA GLU A 545 11.61 -5.85 8.72
C GLU A 545 10.90 -7.04 8.05
N LEU A 546 11.01 -8.23 8.64
CA LEU A 546 10.40 -9.45 8.07
C LEU A 546 8.90 -9.56 8.35
N GLY A 547 8.32 -8.71 9.21
CA GLY A 547 6.89 -8.78 9.56
C GLY A 547 6.49 -10.11 10.22
N ILE A 548 7.41 -10.72 10.97
CA ILE A 548 7.15 -11.97 11.70
C ILE A 548 6.34 -11.62 12.95
N PRO A 549 5.19 -12.29 13.21
CA PRO A 549 4.40 -12.05 14.42
C PRO A 549 5.17 -12.32 15.72
N ASP A 550 4.66 -11.84 16.86
CA ASP A 550 5.19 -12.19 18.18
C ASP A 550 5.22 -13.71 18.39
N GLY A 551 6.32 -14.23 18.93
CA GLY A 551 6.56 -15.66 19.11
C GLY A 551 7.99 -16.09 18.80
N THR A 552 8.26 -17.40 18.92
CA THR A 552 9.56 -17.98 18.59
C THR A 552 9.46 -18.84 17.34
N PHE A 553 10.25 -18.50 16.32
CA PHE A 553 10.27 -19.17 15.03
C PHE A 553 11.69 -19.60 14.69
N VAL A 554 11.88 -20.88 14.40
CA VAL A 554 13.15 -21.42 13.90
C VAL A 554 13.03 -21.54 12.40
N GLY A 555 14.08 -21.22 11.64
CA GLY A 555 14.05 -21.31 10.18
C GLY A 555 15.39 -20.99 9.51
N GLU A 556 15.39 -20.99 8.18
CA GLU A 556 16.56 -20.65 7.36
C GLU A 556 16.51 -19.20 6.88
N LEU A 557 17.58 -18.44 7.11
CA LEU A 557 17.77 -17.09 6.61
C LEU A 557 18.66 -17.12 5.36
N GLU A 558 18.18 -16.58 4.25
CA GLU A 558 18.95 -16.38 3.02
C GLU A 558 19.00 -14.88 2.69
N ILE A 559 20.14 -14.40 2.21
CA ILE A 559 20.30 -13.02 1.76
C ILE A 559 20.71 -13.04 0.30
N VAL A 560 20.01 -12.28 -0.53
CA VAL A 560 20.28 -12.13 -1.96
C VAL A 560 20.60 -10.67 -2.24
N LYS A 561 21.77 -10.39 -2.84
CA LYS A 561 22.16 -9.03 -3.18
C LYS A 561 22.86 -8.97 -4.53
N SER A 562 22.34 -8.13 -5.43
CA SER A 562 22.94 -7.91 -6.74
C SER A 562 24.23 -7.07 -6.66
N TYR A 563 25.14 -7.26 -7.61
CA TYR A 563 26.35 -6.44 -7.75
C TYR A 563 26.14 -5.30 -8.76
N SER A 564 26.71 -4.13 -8.46
CA SER A 564 26.76 -2.98 -9.37
C SER A 564 28.13 -2.84 -10.01
N THR A 565 28.21 -2.83 -11.34
CA THR A 565 29.46 -2.61 -12.08
C THR A 565 30.05 -1.21 -11.88
N ALA A 566 29.29 -0.27 -11.31
CA ALA A 566 29.78 1.07 -10.97
C ALA A 566 30.78 1.07 -9.80
N SER A 567 30.82 0.02 -8.96
CA SER A 567 31.74 -0.08 -7.81
C SER A 567 33.20 -0.28 -8.24
N ASN A 568 33.44 -0.84 -9.42
CA ASN A 568 34.75 -1.25 -9.94
C ASN A 568 35.50 -2.26 -9.03
N GLU A 569 34.80 -3.00 -8.17
CA GLU A 569 35.39 -4.03 -7.30
C GLU A 569 35.85 -5.27 -8.08
N ILE A 570 35.20 -5.57 -9.21
CA ILE A 570 35.63 -6.61 -10.14
C ILE A 570 36.43 -5.97 -11.28
N SER A 571 37.67 -6.39 -11.44
CA SER A 571 38.62 -5.83 -12.39
C SER A 571 39.18 -6.88 -13.36
N ALA A 572 39.85 -6.40 -14.41
CA ALA A 572 40.61 -7.28 -15.30
C ALA A 572 41.76 -8.03 -14.59
N LEU A 573 42.19 -7.55 -13.41
CA LEU A 573 43.18 -8.25 -12.59
C LEU A 573 42.58 -9.52 -11.97
N ASP A 574 41.32 -9.48 -11.52
CA ASP A 574 40.61 -10.63 -10.96
C ASP A 574 40.48 -11.74 -11.99
N ALA A 575 40.09 -11.40 -13.22
CA ALA A 575 40.06 -12.33 -14.34
C ALA A 575 41.42 -13.01 -14.58
N LEU A 576 42.52 -12.27 -14.44
CA LEU A 576 43.86 -12.84 -14.55
C LEU A 576 44.16 -13.81 -13.39
N GLN A 577 43.71 -13.51 -12.17
CA GLN A 577 43.87 -14.44 -11.03
C GLN A 577 43.05 -15.71 -11.24
N VAL A 578 41.79 -15.61 -11.68
CA VAL A 578 40.96 -16.78 -12.03
C VAL A 578 41.64 -17.64 -13.08
N LEU A 579 42.22 -17.02 -14.11
CA LEU A 579 42.94 -17.76 -15.16
C LEU A 579 44.16 -18.52 -14.61
N ARG A 580 44.88 -17.94 -13.63
CA ARG A 580 46.00 -18.61 -12.96
C ARG A 580 45.49 -19.81 -12.16
N MET A 581 44.43 -19.64 -11.38
CA MET A 581 43.82 -20.71 -10.57
C MET A 581 43.30 -21.86 -11.43
N ALA A 582 42.65 -21.54 -12.57
CA ALA A 582 42.15 -22.53 -13.52
C ALA A 582 43.25 -23.46 -14.05
N ILE A 583 44.48 -22.95 -14.24
CA ILE A 583 45.63 -23.76 -14.69
C ILE A 583 46.49 -24.31 -13.55
N GLY A 584 46.05 -24.15 -12.30
CA GLY A 584 46.73 -24.68 -11.11
C GLY A 584 47.96 -23.89 -10.67
N LEU A 585 48.03 -22.61 -11.06
CA LEU A 585 49.00 -21.66 -10.51
C LEU A 585 48.36 -20.87 -9.37
N ASP A 586 49.13 -20.60 -8.32
CA ASP A 586 48.70 -19.71 -7.25
C ASP A 586 48.45 -18.29 -7.80
N PRO A 587 47.41 -17.57 -7.33
CA PRO A 587 47.28 -16.14 -7.50
C PRO A 587 48.53 -15.36 -7.11
N THR A 588 48.63 -14.10 -7.53
CA THR A 588 49.80 -13.26 -7.25
C THR A 588 50.01 -12.96 -5.76
N PHE A 589 48.98 -13.20 -4.93
CA PHE A 589 49.02 -13.01 -3.48
C PHE A 589 49.33 -14.28 -2.69
N GLY A 590 49.48 -15.44 -3.35
CA GLY A 590 49.75 -16.72 -2.69
C GLY A 590 48.64 -17.75 -2.95
N PRO A 591 48.67 -18.92 -2.26
CA PRO A 591 47.65 -19.95 -2.41
C PRO A 591 46.25 -19.40 -2.12
N PRO A 592 45.23 -19.70 -2.95
CA PRO A 592 43.88 -19.20 -2.74
C PRO A 592 43.23 -19.86 -1.52
N ALA A 593 42.46 -19.09 -0.76
CA ALA A 593 41.56 -19.61 0.26
C ALA A 593 40.29 -20.22 -0.39
N PRO A 594 39.52 -21.06 0.33
CA PRO A 594 38.25 -21.60 -0.17
C PRO A 594 37.29 -20.54 -0.72
N GLU A 595 37.21 -19.38 -0.06
CA GLU A 595 36.37 -18.25 -0.43
C GLU A 595 36.81 -17.65 -1.78
N ASN A 596 38.13 -17.63 -2.05
CA ASN A 596 38.64 -17.23 -3.37
C ASN A 596 38.25 -18.23 -4.47
N LEU A 597 38.13 -19.52 -4.15
CA LEU A 597 37.69 -20.54 -5.10
C LEU A 597 36.19 -20.44 -5.39
N ILE A 598 35.39 -20.10 -4.37
CA ILE A 598 33.97 -19.79 -4.53
C ILE A 598 33.78 -18.54 -5.39
N ALA A 599 34.49 -17.45 -5.07
CA ALA A 599 34.46 -16.22 -5.85
C ALA A 599 34.92 -16.45 -7.31
N ALA A 600 35.82 -17.40 -7.54
CA ALA A 600 36.33 -17.72 -8.87
C ALA A 600 35.36 -18.56 -9.72
N ASP A 601 34.43 -19.31 -9.12
CA ASP A 601 33.41 -20.09 -9.82
C ASP A 601 32.14 -19.23 -10.03
N ILE A 602 32.27 -18.18 -10.83
CA ILE A 602 31.19 -17.21 -11.08
C ILE A 602 30.00 -17.80 -11.84
N ASN A 603 30.21 -18.84 -12.64
CA ASN A 603 29.14 -19.51 -13.38
C ASN A 603 28.44 -20.61 -12.55
N ARG A 604 29.01 -20.96 -11.39
CA ARG A 604 28.53 -21.98 -10.44
C ARG A 604 28.43 -23.39 -11.03
N ASP A 605 29.36 -23.75 -11.91
CA ASP A 605 29.42 -25.10 -12.50
C ASP A 605 30.17 -26.10 -11.61
N GLY A 606 30.70 -25.64 -10.48
CA GLY A 606 31.43 -26.41 -9.50
C GLY A 606 32.93 -26.52 -9.78
N THR A 607 33.44 -25.81 -10.81
CA THR A 607 34.85 -25.84 -11.18
C THR A 607 35.39 -24.46 -11.55
N VAL A 608 36.62 -24.15 -11.11
CA VAL A 608 37.29 -22.91 -11.51
C VAL A 608 37.99 -23.12 -12.86
N SER A 609 37.48 -22.46 -13.90
CA SER A 609 37.89 -22.67 -15.29
C SER A 609 38.29 -21.36 -16.01
N ALA A 610 38.77 -21.51 -17.25
CA ALA A 610 39.04 -20.35 -18.11
C ALA A 610 37.76 -19.64 -18.58
N LEU A 611 36.60 -20.30 -18.50
CA LEU A 611 35.31 -19.70 -18.79
C LEU A 611 34.94 -18.69 -17.71
N ASP A 612 35.21 -19.01 -16.44
CA ASP A 612 34.98 -18.10 -15.32
C ASP A 612 35.84 -16.85 -15.43
N ALA A 613 37.12 -17.02 -15.79
CA ALA A 613 38.00 -15.88 -16.04
C ALA A 613 37.47 -14.95 -17.15
N LEU A 614 36.83 -15.51 -18.19
CA LEU A 614 36.21 -14.73 -19.24
C LEU A 614 34.98 -13.97 -18.72
N ILE A 615 34.13 -14.63 -17.93
CA ILE A 615 32.93 -14.01 -17.35
C ILE A 615 33.31 -12.89 -16.37
N VAL A 616 34.35 -13.09 -15.55
CA VAL A 616 34.90 -12.06 -14.66
C VAL A 616 35.43 -10.87 -15.47
N LEU A 617 36.14 -11.12 -16.58
CA LEU A 617 36.63 -10.05 -17.45
C LEU A 617 35.47 -9.27 -18.10
N GLN A 618 34.41 -9.96 -18.51
CA GLN A 618 33.21 -9.33 -19.08
C GLN A 618 32.48 -8.47 -18.04
N ASN A 619 32.37 -8.93 -16.79
CA ASN A 619 31.84 -8.14 -15.67
C ASN A 619 32.67 -6.87 -15.44
N ALA A 620 34.01 -6.98 -15.47
CA ALA A 620 34.92 -5.85 -15.28
C ALA A 620 34.82 -4.76 -16.37
N VAL A 621 34.35 -5.09 -17.57
CA VAL A 621 34.22 -4.13 -18.69
C VAL A 621 32.79 -3.69 -18.96
N GLY A 622 31.82 -4.13 -18.13
CA GLY A 622 30.42 -3.69 -18.19
C GLY A 622 29.63 -4.21 -19.40
N GLU A 623 29.97 -5.38 -19.92
CA GLU A 623 29.21 -6.03 -21.01
C GLU A 623 27.91 -6.66 -20.48
N THR A 624 26.93 -6.90 -21.36
CA THR A 624 25.67 -7.60 -21.00
C THR A 624 25.93 -9.10 -20.87
N LEU A 625 25.53 -9.70 -19.75
CA LEU A 625 25.98 -11.03 -19.35
C LEU A 625 24.83 -12.02 -19.17
N GLN A 626 25.11 -13.31 -19.46
CA GLN A 626 24.25 -14.43 -19.04
C GLN A 626 24.44 -14.78 -17.56
N HIS A 627 25.60 -14.46 -16.97
CA HIS A 627 25.92 -14.65 -15.55
C HIS A 627 26.49 -13.33 -15.01
N ALA A 628 25.67 -12.57 -14.31
CA ALA A 628 26.09 -11.35 -13.64
C ALA A 628 26.79 -11.71 -12.32
N ALA A 629 27.80 -10.92 -11.93
CA ALA A 629 28.31 -10.99 -10.57
C ALA A 629 27.18 -10.71 -9.56
N GLU A 630 27.25 -11.38 -8.41
CA GLU A 630 26.30 -11.22 -7.32
C GLU A 630 26.98 -11.53 -5.99
N TRP A 631 26.43 -11.00 -4.91
CA TRP A 631 26.85 -11.30 -3.56
C TRP A 631 26.11 -12.56 -3.08
N ILE A 632 26.89 -13.51 -2.56
CA ILE A 632 26.36 -14.67 -1.84
C ILE A 632 26.66 -14.54 -0.36
N PHE A 633 25.80 -15.13 0.47
CA PHE A 633 25.92 -15.12 1.92
C PHE A 633 25.82 -16.56 2.41
N LEU A 634 26.86 -16.99 3.13
CA LEU A 634 26.97 -18.30 3.73
C LEU A 634 26.87 -18.16 5.24
N ASP A 635 26.58 -19.26 5.93
CA ASP A 635 26.74 -19.34 7.38
C ASP A 635 28.17 -18.91 7.80
N GLY A 636 28.29 -18.10 8.87
CA GLY A 636 29.57 -17.69 9.45
C GLY A 636 30.44 -18.87 9.91
N ASP A 637 29.82 -20.00 10.23
CA ASP A 637 30.46 -21.25 10.67
C ASP A 637 30.53 -22.33 9.57
N ALA A 638 30.28 -21.98 8.30
CA ALA A 638 30.30 -22.93 7.18
C ALA A 638 31.65 -23.67 7.05
N ASP A 639 31.62 -24.99 6.92
CA ASP A 639 32.82 -25.80 6.66
C ASP A 639 33.20 -25.76 5.18
N LEU A 640 34.19 -24.93 4.85
CA LEU A 640 34.70 -24.77 3.49
C LEU A 640 35.94 -25.63 3.19
N SER A 641 36.33 -26.54 4.10
CA SER A 641 37.62 -27.24 4.02
C SER A 641 37.75 -28.23 2.85
N ASP A 642 36.63 -28.70 2.31
CA ASP A 642 36.57 -29.61 1.17
C ASP A 642 36.57 -28.91 -0.20
N ILE A 643 36.52 -27.57 -0.22
CA ILE A 643 36.49 -26.79 -1.47
C ILE A 643 37.85 -26.84 -2.16
N THR A 644 37.82 -27.23 -3.43
CA THR A 644 38.99 -27.24 -4.31
C THR A 644 38.63 -26.66 -5.67
N ARG A 645 39.63 -26.29 -6.48
CA ARG A 645 39.40 -25.76 -7.83
C ARG A 645 38.58 -26.67 -8.77
N THR A 646 38.48 -27.96 -8.46
CA THR A 646 37.72 -28.96 -9.25
C THR A 646 36.44 -29.43 -8.55
N SER A 647 36.12 -28.85 -7.39
CA SER A 647 34.94 -29.18 -6.59
C SER A 647 34.63 -27.99 -5.69
N VAL A 648 33.86 -27.04 -6.23
CA VAL A 648 33.36 -25.87 -5.52
C VAL A 648 31.90 -26.11 -5.20
N ALA A 649 31.63 -26.61 -3.99
CA ALA A 649 30.28 -26.87 -3.50
C ALA A 649 30.11 -26.17 -2.14
N TYR A 650 29.03 -25.41 -2.01
CA TYR A 650 28.70 -24.64 -0.80
C TYR A 650 27.17 -24.50 -0.70
N GLU A 651 26.70 -24.20 0.50
CA GLU A 651 25.30 -23.86 0.78
C GLU A 651 25.19 -22.36 1.10
N THR A 652 24.11 -21.73 0.66
CA THR A 652 23.78 -20.35 0.99
C THR A 652 22.78 -20.32 2.14
N GLY A 653 22.83 -19.23 2.91
CA GLY A 653 21.96 -19.04 4.07
C GLY A 653 22.52 -19.59 5.39
N THR A 654 21.75 -19.43 6.46
CA THR A 654 22.08 -19.86 7.82
C THR A 654 20.81 -20.11 8.65
N PRO A 655 20.79 -21.13 9.52
CA PRO A 655 19.69 -21.34 10.43
C PRO A 655 19.64 -20.24 11.51
N VAL A 656 18.46 -19.66 11.72
CA VAL A 656 18.21 -18.64 12.74
C VAL A 656 17.02 -19.00 13.63
N THR A 657 17.04 -18.52 14.86
CA THR A 657 15.87 -18.50 15.74
C THR A 657 15.44 -17.06 15.94
N VAL A 658 14.29 -16.72 15.39
CA VAL A 658 13.64 -15.41 15.55
C VAL A 658 12.76 -15.45 16.79
N VAL A 659 12.90 -14.47 17.67
CA VAL A 659 12.10 -14.31 18.89
C VAL A 659 11.47 -12.93 18.86
N ASP A 660 10.14 -12.86 18.76
CA ASP A 660 9.36 -11.62 18.70
C ASP A 660 9.86 -10.67 17.60
N GLY A 661 10.14 -11.22 16.41
CA GLY A 661 10.70 -10.48 15.27
C GLY A 661 12.22 -10.31 15.31
N ASP A 662 12.88 -10.65 16.42
CA ASP A 662 14.29 -10.36 16.65
C ASP A 662 15.19 -11.57 16.40
N PHE A 663 16.30 -11.36 15.69
CA PHE A 663 17.39 -12.33 15.62
C PHE A 663 18.74 -11.65 15.38
N ALA A 664 19.81 -12.36 15.73
CA ALA A 664 21.17 -11.99 15.36
C ALA A 664 21.93 -13.25 14.92
N THR A 665 22.62 -13.18 13.77
CA THR A 665 23.45 -14.27 13.25
C THR A 665 24.66 -13.73 12.49
N ASP A 666 25.74 -14.49 12.45
CA ASP A 666 26.93 -14.14 11.68
C ASP A 666 26.90 -14.88 10.33
N MET A 667 27.18 -14.16 9.25
CA MET A 667 27.24 -14.71 7.89
C MET A 667 28.56 -14.31 7.23
N THR A 668 29.02 -15.12 6.27
CA THR A 668 30.16 -14.79 5.41
C THR A 668 29.65 -14.33 4.05
N SER A 669 29.93 -13.08 3.68
CA SER A 669 29.57 -12.52 2.37
C SER A 669 30.74 -12.62 1.38
N ILE A 670 30.45 -13.15 0.18
CA ILE A 670 31.42 -13.34 -0.90
C ILE A 670 30.85 -12.71 -2.19
N LEU A 671 31.63 -11.84 -2.83
CA LEU A 671 31.30 -11.30 -4.14
C LEU A 671 31.84 -12.22 -5.24
N LEU A 672 30.95 -12.83 -6.02
CA LEU A 672 31.36 -13.66 -7.15
C LEU A 672 32.09 -12.82 -8.20
N GLY A 673 33.30 -13.26 -8.54
CA GLY A 673 34.20 -12.62 -9.49
C GLY A 673 35.22 -11.65 -8.89
N ASN A 674 35.14 -11.31 -7.60
CA ASN A 674 36.17 -10.53 -6.92
C ASN A 674 37.20 -11.47 -6.25
N ILE A 675 38.45 -11.43 -6.73
CA ILE A 675 39.53 -12.32 -6.29
C ILE A 675 40.59 -11.54 -5.50
N GLU A 676 40.24 -10.38 -4.96
CA GLU A 676 41.12 -9.65 -4.07
C GLU A 676 41.52 -10.52 -2.85
N ALA A 677 42.63 -10.15 -2.21
CA ALA A 677 43.09 -10.86 -1.03
C ALA A 677 42.04 -10.69 0.09
N VAL A 678 41.38 -11.80 0.44
CA VAL A 678 40.44 -11.89 1.58
C VAL A 678 41.18 -11.60 2.89
#